data_AF-A0A927S3V3-F1
#
_entry.id   AF-A0A927S3V3-F1
#
_cell.length_a   1.000
_cell.length_b   1.000
_cell.length_c   1.000
_cell.angle_alpha   90.00
_cell.angle_beta   90.00
_cell.angle_gamma   90.00
#
_symmetry.space_group_name_H-M   'P 1'
#
loop_
_entity.id
_entity.type
_entity.pdbx_description
1 polymer ?
#
loop_
_entity_poly.entity_id
_entity_poly.type
_entity_poly.pdbx_seq_one_letter_code
_entity_poly.pdbx_strand_id
1 'polypeptide(L)'
;MLCPKCGAYATAEDILCPQCQTLLTHDEGSGGGVQNIRQGRTGSRSTPARPVSPAPAPVPRRGASRTYVDASARSSSTNIPLYADPEIYDENGDRMGTEKIRSLREVNNSLAAEGLLPGSERVRHRRAKKKRFSGVNWAYVTIALVILLLLGAFGMYMYLDKTPGGQLILARMGVDAEAAALWQVGEERLDTGDIDGAVEYFLLAREKDGKDNINVTGLMSLCSAYEADGRLEEAEALYTEIYTEIAPSAPEAYRSMVRILLSQRRDPEAAELLKLAYEKTGQETFLQQRSELLPSIPTVDLIGGYYNQKKSLNLSSAESYDIYYTFDPEAVLPEGGTLYTGTIPLGEEGEHVLRAVAVSETLVSDPLQVTYQIFMPTPLQPQANLAPNTYQKSQTVRLTPGKLTDEELEKNPGYKSTLTDPVAQDIVIYYTIDGSAPDSDSPIFDGTPIKLPARKITLRAVSVNGYGKPSNTKEITYKIMAEPWPEAPFEMADAIGGMKLTATTREEFFLQHGEGERSEAVTSSLLQHECMRYYYPWGYVTMIHNSAGWVLGDLCFTSSYFSGPRGTGIGSMESDIVSKFKDMGQVASASGNRGLYEDDDDKGKIYLQEDGTKIIRYIASTGDGHRWQLEYILNTSGACTAILWTYLH
;
A
#
# COMPACT_ATOMS: atom_id res chain seq x y z
N MET A 1 -7.89 16.69 -15.44
CA MET A 1 -7.73 18.15 -15.31
C MET A 1 -6.35 18.43 -14.74
N LEU A 2 -5.58 19.38 -15.28
CA LEU A 2 -4.29 19.74 -14.66
C LEU A 2 -4.54 20.71 -13.50
N CYS A 3 -3.91 20.44 -12.36
CA CYS A 3 -3.96 21.35 -11.22
C CYS A 3 -3.29 22.69 -11.59
N PRO A 4 -3.96 23.85 -11.39
CA PRO A 4 -3.39 25.15 -11.73
C PRO A 4 -2.21 25.56 -10.83
N LYS A 5 -2.03 24.88 -9.68
CA LYS A 5 -0.97 25.20 -8.71
C LYS A 5 0.30 24.36 -8.92
N CYS A 6 0.18 23.06 -9.16
CA CYS A 6 1.34 22.15 -9.30
C CYS A 6 1.46 21.45 -10.65
N GLY A 7 0.47 21.59 -11.55
CA GLY A 7 0.50 20.95 -12.87
C GLY A 7 0.26 19.43 -12.86
N ALA A 8 -0.03 18.83 -11.71
CA ALA A 8 -0.34 17.40 -11.63
C ALA A 8 -1.68 17.08 -12.32
N TYR A 9 -1.75 15.92 -12.97
CA TYR A 9 -2.98 15.41 -13.58
C TYR A 9 -3.91 14.86 -12.49
N ALA A 10 -5.13 15.38 -12.45
CA ALA A 10 -6.23 14.85 -11.65
C ALA A 10 -7.32 14.29 -12.59
N THR A 11 -8.09 13.31 -12.14
CA THR A 11 -9.23 12.80 -12.91
C THR A 11 -10.40 13.79 -12.87
N ALA A 12 -11.43 13.57 -13.68
CA ALA A 12 -12.58 14.49 -13.75
C ALA A 12 -13.50 14.40 -12.52
N GLU A 13 -13.32 13.39 -11.68
CA GLU A 13 -14.11 13.12 -10.47
C GLU A 13 -13.41 13.64 -9.19
N ASP A 14 -12.14 14.07 -9.32
CA ASP A 14 -11.32 14.54 -8.20
C ASP A 14 -11.63 16.02 -7.87
N ILE A 15 -12.20 16.25 -6.69
CA ILE A 15 -12.48 17.59 -6.15
C ILE A 15 -11.19 18.28 -5.64
N LEU A 16 -10.17 17.49 -5.31
CA LEU A 16 -8.89 17.95 -4.76
C LEU A 16 -7.75 17.38 -5.60
N CYS A 17 -6.71 18.19 -5.84
CA CYS A 17 -5.53 17.70 -6.53
C CYS A 17 -4.83 16.60 -5.70
N PRO A 18 -4.59 15.41 -6.27
CA PRO A 18 -4.01 14.28 -5.53
C PRO A 18 -2.57 14.53 -5.04
N GLN A 19 -1.92 15.57 -5.55
CA GLN A 19 -0.50 15.83 -5.28
C GLN A 19 -0.26 17.04 -4.36
N CYS A 20 -1.14 18.03 -4.34
CA CYS A 20 -0.97 19.24 -3.52
C CYS A 20 -2.25 19.68 -2.79
N GLN A 21 -3.29 18.84 -2.82
CA GLN A 21 -4.58 19.01 -2.15
C GLN A 21 -5.26 20.36 -2.41
N THR A 22 -4.92 21.01 -3.52
CA THR A 22 -5.56 22.26 -3.91
C THR A 22 -6.90 21.94 -4.57
N LEU A 23 -7.94 22.68 -4.18
CA LEU A 23 -9.31 22.49 -4.64
C LEU A 23 -9.41 22.77 -6.14
N LEU A 24 -9.97 21.81 -6.88
CA LEU A 24 -10.17 21.88 -8.32
C LEU A 24 -11.59 22.39 -8.57
N THR A 25 -11.72 23.66 -8.96
CA THR A 25 -13.02 24.28 -9.18
C THR A 25 -13.60 23.83 -10.53
N HIS A 26 -14.77 23.21 -10.52
CA HIS A 26 -15.58 22.97 -11.72
C HIS A 26 -16.32 24.25 -12.09
N ASP A 27 -15.76 25.04 -13.01
CA ASP A 27 -16.53 26.10 -13.67
C ASP A 27 -17.41 25.46 -14.75
N GLU A 28 -18.67 25.16 -14.41
CA GLU A 28 -19.70 24.93 -15.41
C GLU A 28 -20.08 26.28 -16.04
N GLY A 29 -19.55 26.54 -17.24
CA GLY A 29 -20.19 27.42 -18.21
C GLY A 29 -19.35 28.59 -18.71
N SER A 30 -18.59 28.36 -19.77
CA SER A 30 -18.44 29.31 -20.89
C SER A 30 -17.55 28.67 -21.96
N GLY A 31 -18.17 28.24 -23.06
CA GLY A 31 -17.45 27.68 -24.21
C GLY A 31 -16.36 28.63 -24.73
N GLY A 32 -15.18 28.05 -24.96
CA GLY A 32 -14.05 28.73 -25.59
C GLY A 32 -13.13 27.69 -26.19
N GLY A 33 -13.22 27.49 -27.49
CA GLY A 33 -12.52 26.45 -28.23
C GLY A 33 -11.00 26.50 -28.14
N VAL A 34 -10.43 25.32 -28.25
CA VAL A 34 -9.02 25.02 -28.54
C VAL A 34 -8.54 25.80 -29.76
N GLN A 35 -7.49 26.62 -29.62
CA GLN A 35 -6.54 26.90 -30.71
C GLN A 35 -5.10 27.09 -30.18
N ASN A 36 -4.29 26.06 -30.44
CA ASN A 36 -2.93 26.08 -30.99
C ASN A 36 -1.91 27.13 -30.47
N ILE A 37 -0.92 26.65 -29.69
CA ILE A 37 0.37 27.33 -29.54
C ILE A 37 1.30 26.85 -30.67
N ARG A 38 1.66 27.75 -31.59
CA ARG A 38 2.88 27.70 -32.40
C ARG A 38 3.80 28.87 -32.01
N GLN A 39 5.10 28.57 -32.11
CA GLN A 39 6.26 29.38 -31.74
C GLN A 39 6.35 30.74 -32.46
N GLY A 40 6.98 31.73 -31.79
CA GLY A 40 8.03 32.55 -32.40
C GLY A 40 7.81 34.08 -32.52
N ARG A 41 8.74 34.80 -31.86
CA ARG A 41 9.46 36.02 -32.30
C ARG A 41 8.90 37.44 -32.06
N THR A 42 9.80 38.23 -31.46
CA THR A 42 10.10 39.69 -31.61
C THR A 42 9.13 40.76 -31.05
N GLY A 43 9.67 41.56 -30.12
CA GLY A 43 9.86 42.99 -30.37
C GLY A 43 9.05 44.02 -29.55
N SER A 44 9.77 44.73 -28.67
CA SER A 44 9.66 46.18 -28.38
C SER A 44 8.64 46.72 -27.33
N ARG A 45 9.24 47.33 -26.28
CA ARG A 45 9.12 48.74 -25.84
C ARG A 45 7.89 49.24 -25.01
N SER A 46 8.11 49.27 -23.69
CA SER A 46 7.94 50.35 -22.68
C SER A 46 6.66 51.22 -22.52
N THR A 47 6.12 51.19 -21.27
CA THR A 47 5.57 52.29 -20.39
C THR A 47 4.22 52.98 -20.73
N PRO A 48 3.54 53.68 -19.78
CA PRO A 48 3.19 53.38 -18.37
C PRO A 48 1.72 53.76 -17.97
N ALA A 49 1.39 53.52 -16.69
CA ALA A 49 0.19 53.83 -15.89
C ALA A 49 -0.72 55.06 -16.21
N ARG A 50 -2.03 54.95 -15.90
CA ARG A 50 -2.74 55.68 -14.79
C ARG A 50 -4.28 55.45 -14.75
N PRO A 51 -4.99 55.84 -13.65
CA PRO A 51 -6.20 55.20 -13.10
C PRO A 51 -7.49 56.02 -13.29
N VAL A 52 -8.67 55.43 -13.02
CA VAL A 52 -9.90 56.17 -12.63
C VAL A 52 -10.79 55.30 -11.70
N SER A 53 -11.25 55.91 -10.61
CA SER A 53 -12.12 55.37 -9.54
C SER A 53 -13.64 55.57 -9.85
N PRO A 54 -14.61 55.52 -8.89
CA PRO A 54 -15.61 54.43 -8.78
C PRO A 54 -17.09 54.91 -8.75
N ALA A 55 -18.06 53.99 -8.70
CA ALA A 55 -19.43 54.15 -8.12
C ALA A 55 -20.25 52.84 -8.29
N PRO A 56 -21.39 52.63 -7.59
CA PRO A 56 -21.71 52.94 -6.19
C PRO A 56 -22.28 51.72 -5.42
N ALA A 57 -22.41 51.85 -4.10
CA ALA A 57 -22.88 50.83 -3.16
C ALA A 57 -24.41 50.57 -3.17
N PRO A 58 -24.85 49.41 -2.66
CA PRO A 58 -26.12 49.28 -1.97
C PRO A 58 -25.96 48.95 -0.47
N VAL A 59 -26.92 49.46 0.30
CA VAL A 59 -27.05 49.53 1.76
C VAL A 59 -27.22 48.14 2.43
N PRO A 60 -26.67 47.89 3.64
CA PRO A 60 -26.77 46.60 4.31
C PRO A 60 -28.02 46.48 5.21
N ARG A 61 -28.60 45.27 5.26
CA ARG A 61 -29.52 44.83 6.31
C ARG A 61 -28.73 44.12 7.42
N ARG A 62 -29.11 44.44 8.65
CA ARG A 62 -28.54 43.97 9.92
C ARG A 62 -28.83 42.49 10.16
N GLY A 63 -27.88 41.80 10.77
CA GLY A 63 -28.05 40.51 11.43
C GLY A 63 -26.78 40.15 12.19
N ALA A 64 -26.84 40.22 13.51
CA ALA A 64 -25.70 40.11 14.41
C ALA A 64 -25.36 38.64 14.71
N SER A 65 -24.08 38.33 14.80
CA SER A 65 -23.56 37.24 15.62
C SER A 65 -22.34 37.75 16.40
N ARG A 66 -22.42 37.62 17.73
CA ARG A 66 -21.35 37.89 18.69
C ARG A 66 -20.47 36.66 18.78
N THR A 67 -19.17 36.83 18.61
CA THR A 67 -18.13 35.90 19.05
C THR A 67 -17.51 36.43 20.35
N TYR A 68 -17.37 35.55 21.34
CA TYR A 68 -16.53 35.76 22.53
C TYR A 68 -15.11 35.29 22.20
N VAL A 69 -14.10 36.02 22.67
CA VAL A 69 -12.69 35.60 22.67
C VAL A 69 -12.20 35.72 24.10
N ASP A 70 -11.67 34.60 24.60
CA ASP A 70 -10.88 34.51 25.84
C ASP A 70 -9.51 35.17 25.66
N ALA A 71 -9.01 35.80 26.72
CA ALA A 71 -7.57 35.90 26.96
C ALA A 71 -7.26 36.05 28.45
N SER A 72 -6.54 35.06 28.94
CA SER A 72 -5.87 34.99 30.21
C SER A 72 -4.55 35.78 30.23
N ALA A 73 -4.12 36.14 31.45
CA ALA A 73 -2.73 36.21 31.95
C ALA A 73 -2.21 37.56 32.53
N ARG A 74 -2.10 37.53 33.87
CA ARG A 74 -0.98 37.97 34.74
C ARG A 74 -0.60 39.45 34.91
N SER A 75 -0.94 39.91 36.13
CA SER A 75 -0.13 40.60 37.15
C SER A 75 0.60 41.91 36.81
N SER A 76 0.18 43.00 37.46
CA SER A 76 0.86 43.52 38.67
C SER A 76 0.23 44.83 39.20
N SER A 77 -0.09 44.81 40.50
CA SER A 77 -0.05 45.90 41.48
C SER A 77 -0.86 47.21 41.31
N THR A 78 -1.66 47.43 42.36
CA THR A 78 -1.95 48.70 43.09
C THR A 78 -3.05 49.65 42.62
N ASN A 79 -4.04 49.75 43.51
CA ASN A 79 -4.77 50.94 43.98
C ASN A 79 -5.82 51.61 43.05
N ILE A 80 -7.07 51.23 43.33
CA ILE A 80 -8.35 51.97 43.38
C ILE A 80 -8.26 53.49 43.03
N PRO A 81 -9.08 53.96 42.07
CA PRO A 81 -10.15 54.88 42.45
C PRO A 81 -11.52 54.64 41.78
N LEU A 82 -12.53 54.74 42.64
CA LEU A 82 -13.93 55.18 42.48
C LEU A 82 -14.44 55.57 41.08
N TYR A 83 -15.56 54.92 40.72
CA TYR A 83 -16.51 55.22 39.65
C TYR A 83 -16.95 56.69 39.62
N ALA A 84 -16.97 57.30 38.44
CA ALA A 84 -17.66 58.56 38.15
C ALA A 84 -18.91 58.28 37.30
N ASP A 85 -20.02 58.89 37.70
CA ASP A 85 -21.36 58.77 37.11
C ASP A 85 -21.49 59.36 35.68
N PRO A 86 -22.46 58.89 34.87
CA PRO A 86 -22.69 59.38 33.50
C PRO A 86 -23.45 60.72 33.44
N GLU A 87 -22.99 61.63 32.57
CA GLU A 87 -23.57 62.95 32.28
C GLU A 87 -24.87 62.87 31.44
N ILE A 88 -25.89 63.66 31.81
CA ILE A 88 -27.17 63.80 31.09
C ILE A 88 -27.26 65.20 30.47
N TYR A 89 -27.65 65.28 29.18
CA TYR A 89 -27.86 66.52 28.41
C TYR A 89 -29.36 66.71 28.13
N ASP A 90 -29.82 67.96 27.97
CA ASP A 90 -31.22 68.28 27.62
C ASP A 90 -31.45 68.45 26.10
N GLU A 91 -32.71 68.62 25.68
CA GLU A 91 -33.16 68.69 24.28
C GLU A 91 -32.64 69.90 23.47
N ASN A 92 -31.91 70.84 24.08
CA ASN A 92 -31.26 71.96 23.38
C ASN A 92 -29.73 71.89 23.43
N GLY A 93 -29.14 70.81 23.97
CA GLY A 93 -27.71 70.54 23.88
C GLY A 93 -26.82 71.32 24.85
N ASP A 94 -27.39 71.90 25.91
CA ASP A 94 -26.63 72.56 26.98
C ASP A 94 -26.38 71.62 28.18
N ARG A 95 -25.22 71.78 28.82
CA ARG A 95 -24.80 70.97 29.99
C ARG A 95 -25.58 71.38 31.25
N MET A 96 -26.30 70.43 31.87
CA MET A 96 -26.91 70.65 33.18
C MET A 96 -25.86 70.52 34.30
N GLY A 97 -25.46 71.65 34.89
CA GLY A 97 -24.55 71.68 36.05
C GLY A 97 -25.20 71.20 37.34
N THR A 98 -24.46 70.40 38.11
CA THR A 98 -24.86 69.78 39.38
C THR A 98 -24.84 70.77 40.55
N GLU A 99 -25.80 71.70 40.61
CA GLU A 99 -25.92 72.59 41.79
C GLU A 99 -27.37 72.96 42.20
N LYS A 100 -28.37 72.17 41.79
CA LYS A 100 -29.78 72.40 42.19
C LYS A 100 -30.59 71.14 42.52
N ILE A 101 -29.93 70.11 43.08
CA ILE A 101 -30.62 68.91 43.59
C ILE A 101 -30.18 68.66 45.04
N ARG A 102 -30.42 69.64 45.92
CA ARG A 102 -30.32 69.48 47.38
C ARG A 102 -31.13 70.57 48.11
N SER A 103 -32.45 70.62 47.88
CA SER A 103 -33.40 71.31 48.79
C SER A 103 -34.88 71.00 48.48
N LEU A 104 -35.23 69.75 48.17
CA LEU A 104 -36.63 69.29 48.05
C LEU A 104 -36.88 68.00 48.84
N ARG A 105 -36.24 67.85 50.00
CA ARG A 105 -36.50 66.74 50.92
C ARG A 105 -36.19 67.12 52.36
N GLU A 106 -36.89 68.12 52.85
CA GLU A 106 -37.05 68.58 54.24
C GLU A 106 -37.78 69.91 54.03
N VAL A 107 -39.09 70.01 54.19
CA VAL A 107 -39.79 70.10 55.46
C VAL A 107 -41.25 69.91 55.10
N ASN A 108 -41.87 68.81 55.52
CA ASN A 108 -43.32 68.80 55.59
C ASN A 108 -43.76 67.93 56.76
N ASN A 109 -43.50 68.45 57.96
CA ASN A 109 -44.28 68.12 59.13
C ASN A 109 -44.15 69.27 60.14
N SER A 110 -45.31 69.60 60.70
CA SER A 110 -45.57 70.44 61.87
C SER A 110 -45.80 71.94 61.65
N LEU A 111 -46.80 72.42 62.40
CA LEU A 111 -47.24 73.81 62.64
C LEU A 111 -48.24 74.31 61.60
N ALA A 112 -49.56 74.13 61.77
CA ALA A 112 -50.41 74.41 62.93
C ALA A 112 -50.23 75.83 63.50
N ALA A 113 -51.37 76.53 63.57
CA ALA A 113 -51.67 77.76 64.30
C ALA A 113 -51.54 79.10 63.52
N GLU A 114 -52.72 79.74 63.39
CA GLU A 114 -52.99 81.17 63.64
C GLU A 114 -52.21 82.19 62.77
N GLY A 115 -52.80 83.03 61.94
CA GLY A 115 -54.11 83.68 61.96
C GLY A 115 -53.87 85.17 61.66
N LEU A 116 -54.51 85.72 60.62
CA LEU A 116 -55.11 87.07 60.53
C LEU A 116 -55.37 87.46 59.05
N LEU A 117 -56.64 87.78 58.78
CA LEU A 117 -57.25 88.33 57.55
C LEU A 117 -56.87 89.83 57.36
N PRO A 118 -57.28 90.59 56.30
CA PRO A 118 -58.37 90.34 55.32
C PRO A 118 -58.11 90.80 53.86
N GLY A 119 -59.05 90.48 52.94
CA GLY A 119 -59.06 91.06 51.60
C GLY A 119 -60.08 90.42 50.67
N SER A 120 -61.31 90.94 50.67
CA SER A 120 -62.50 90.44 49.98
C SER A 120 -62.42 90.34 48.46
N GLU A 121 -62.87 89.21 47.89
CA GLU A 121 -63.59 89.21 46.62
C GLU A 121 -64.69 88.14 46.56
N ARG A 122 -65.80 88.49 45.89
CA ARG A 122 -67.16 88.03 46.19
C ARG A 122 -67.52 86.69 45.54
N VAL A 123 -67.99 85.78 46.39
CA VAL A 123 -69.03 84.75 46.21
C VAL A 123 -69.76 84.69 44.86
N ARG A 124 -69.76 83.49 44.25
CA ARG A 124 -70.94 82.93 43.56
C ARG A 124 -71.19 81.49 44.03
N HIS A 125 -72.19 81.31 44.89
CA HIS A 125 -72.69 79.99 45.30
C HIS A 125 -73.42 79.30 44.15
N ARG A 126 -72.94 78.13 43.71
CA ARG A 126 -73.80 77.11 43.09
C ARG A 126 -74.15 76.06 44.15
N ARG A 127 -75.45 75.89 44.35
CA ARG A 127 -76.08 75.01 45.35
C ARG A 127 -75.57 73.57 45.24
N ALA A 128 -75.03 73.04 46.33
CA ALA A 128 -74.74 71.63 46.51
C ALA A 128 -76.05 70.82 46.49
N LYS A 129 -76.18 69.87 45.55
CA LYS A 129 -77.17 68.80 45.64
C LYS A 129 -76.52 67.64 46.41
N LYS A 130 -77.04 67.32 47.59
CA LYS A 130 -76.77 66.04 48.28
C LYS A 130 -77.18 64.89 47.35
N LYS A 131 -76.21 64.23 46.70
CA LYS A 131 -76.42 62.88 46.17
C LYS A 131 -76.15 61.91 47.32
N ARG A 132 -77.17 61.14 47.69
CA ARG A 132 -77.04 59.99 48.59
C ARG A 132 -76.00 59.05 47.97
N PHE A 133 -74.89 58.80 48.65
CA PHE A 133 -74.03 57.66 48.31
C PHE A 133 -74.84 56.40 48.59
N SER A 134 -75.08 55.60 47.57
CA SER A 134 -75.63 54.26 47.71
C SER A 134 -74.72 53.44 48.62
N GLY A 135 -75.28 52.74 49.61
CA GLY A 135 -74.51 51.85 50.48
C GLY A 135 -73.73 50.83 49.65
N VAL A 136 -72.40 50.83 49.78
CA VAL A 136 -71.57 49.75 49.26
C VAL A 136 -71.90 48.52 50.08
N ASN A 137 -72.43 47.49 49.41
CA ASN A 137 -72.77 46.24 50.06
C ASN A 137 -71.46 45.46 50.30
N TRP A 138 -70.93 45.56 51.51
CA TRP A 138 -69.63 45.01 51.90
C TRP A 138 -69.50 43.49 51.64
N ALA A 139 -70.62 42.75 51.60
CA ALA A 139 -70.64 41.35 51.20
C ALA A 139 -70.17 41.15 49.74
N TYR A 140 -70.54 42.04 48.82
CA TYR A 140 -70.05 41.98 47.43
C TYR A 140 -68.58 42.38 47.33
N VAL A 141 -68.09 43.26 48.21
CA VAL A 141 -66.67 43.63 48.27
C VAL A 141 -65.82 42.48 48.80
N THR A 142 -66.27 41.78 49.84
CA THR A 142 -65.57 40.59 50.35
C THR A 142 -65.59 39.43 49.36
N ILE A 143 -66.72 39.22 48.66
CA ILE A 143 -66.81 38.23 47.58
C ILE A 143 -65.87 38.61 46.43
N ALA A 144 -65.81 39.88 46.04
CA ALA A 144 -64.89 40.35 45.01
C ALA A 144 -63.41 40.18 45.42
N LEU A 145 -63.07 40.43 46.70
CA LEU A 145 -61.72 40.22 47.23
C LEU A 145 -61.32 38.73 47.25
N VAL A 146 -62.24 37.84 47.62
CA VAL A 146 -62.01 36.39 47.59
C VAL A 146 -61.85 35.90 46.15
N ILE A 147 -62.67 36.39 45.20
CA ILE A 147 -62.51 36.08 43.78
C ILE A 147 -61.16 36.58 43.26
N LEU A 148 -60.71 37.78 43.66
CA LEU A 148 -59.42 38.33 43.26
C LEU A 148 -58.25 37.53 43.86
N LEU A 149 -58.37 37.07 45.11
CA LEU A 149 -57.39 36.15 45.72
C LEU A 149 -57.33 34.80 45.01
N LEU A 150 -58.48 34.22 44.63
CA LEU A 150 -58.53 32.97 43.88
C LEU A 150 -57.97 33.14 42.47
N LEU A 151 -58.24 34.26 41.80
CA LEU A 151 -57.64 34.59 40.50
C LEU A 151 -56.14 34.85 40.62
N GLY A 152 -55.68 35.48 41.71
CA GLY A 152 -54.26 35.68 42.01
C GLY A 152 -53.53 34.37 42.30
N ALA A 153 -54.14 33.49 43.11
CA ALA A 153 -53.61 32.16 43.39
C ALA A 153 -53.60 31.27 42.14
N PHE A 154 -54.65 31.34 41.32
CA PHE A 154 -54.71 30.65 40.02
C PHE A 154 -53.68 31.22 39.03
N GLY A 155 -53.49 32.55 39.02
CA GLY A 155 -52.45 33.20 38.23
C GLY A 155 -51.04 32.82 38.67
N MET A 156 -50.80 32.71 39.98
CA MET A 156 -49.53 32.23 40.55
C MET A 156 -49.29 30.75 40.24
N TYR A 157 -50.32 29.91 40.35
CA TYR A 157 -50.26 28.50 39.97
C TYR A 157 -49.95 28.34 38.47
N MET A 158 -50.66 29.07 37.60
CA MET A 158 -50.39 29.10 36.16
C MET A 158 -48.99 29.63 35.86
N TYR A 159 -48.50 30.62 36.61
CA TYR A 159 -47.13 31.12 36.45
C TYR A 159 -46.10 30.04 36.83
N LEU A 160 -46.27 29.37 37.97
CA LEU A 160 -45.37 28.30 38.42
C LEU A 160 -45.39 27.08 37.49
N ASP A 161 -46.57 26.68 37.02
CA ASP A 161 -46.75 25.48 36.20
C ASP A 161 -46.41 25.69 34.71
N LYS A 162 -46.65 26.90 34.16
CA LYS A 162 -46.56 27.15 32.71
C LYS A 162 -45.45 28.08 32.26
N THR A 163 -44.72 28.73 33.18
CA THR A 163 -43.64 29.64 32.77
C THR A 163 -42.26 29.11 33.15
N PRO A 164 -41.22 29.32 32.30
CA PRO A 164 -39.86 28.88 32.61
C PRO A 164 -39.32 29.44 33.94
N GLY A 165 -39.63 30.71 34.24
CA GLY A 165 -39.23 31.34 35.50
C GLY A 165 -39.92 30.76 36.74
N GLY A 166 -41.17 30.32 36.59
CA GLY A 166 -41.91 29.64 37.65
C GLY A 166 -41.36 28.25 37.95
N GLN A 167 -41.03 27.49 36.91
CA GLN A 167 -40.41 26.16 37.00
C GLN A 167 -39.01 26.21 37.63
N LEU A 168 -38.21 27.25 37.35
CA LEU A 168 -36.92 27.48 38.01
C LEU A 168 -37.06 27.69 39.53
N ILE A 169 -38.09 28.42 39.96
CA ILE A 169 -38.39 28.62 41.38
C ILE A 169 -38.75 27.28 42.03
N LEU A 170 -39.53 26.43 41.37
CA LEU A 170 -39.85 25.07 41.85
C LEU A 170 -38.60 24.19 41.96
N ALA A 171 -37.73 24.19 40.96
CA ALA A 171 -36.49 23.41 40.93
C ALA A 171 -35.55 23.78 42.10
N ARG A 172 -35.39 25.08 42.37
CA ARG A 172 -34.59 25.59 43.51
C ARG A 172 -35.18 25.22 44.87
N MET A 173 -36.49 25.05 44.96
CA MET A 173 -37.18 24.60 46.17
C MET A 173 -37.15 23.08 46.36
N GLY A 174 -36.51 22.33 45.45
CA GLY A 174 -36.46 20.87 45.49
C GLY A 174 -37.81 20.20 45.18
N VAL A 175 -38.71 20.92 44.51
CA VAL A 175 -40.01 20.41 44.07
C VAL A 175 -39.91 20.01 42.60
N ASP A 176 -40.70 19.01 42.18
CA ASP A 176 -40.78 18.57 40.79
C ASP A 176 -40.93 19.73 39.80
N ALA A 177 -39.91 19.90 38.96
CA ALA A 177 -39.84 20.91 37.92
C ALA A 177 -39.57 20.30 36.53
N GLU A 178 -39.70 21.11 35.48
CA GLU A 178 -39.34 20.76 34.10
C GLU A 178 -37.83 20.49 33.96
N ALA A 179 -37.43 19.58 33.05
CA ALA A 179 -36.02 19.21 32.83
C ALA A 179 -35.11 20.41 32.55
N ALA A 180 -35.56 21.37 31.74
CA ALA A 180 -34.80 22.59 31.46
C ALA A 180 -34.47 23.42 32.72
N ALA A 181 -35.40 23.47 33.69
CA ALA A 181 -35.17 24.14 34.97
C ALA A 181 -34.18 23.36 35.85
N LEU A 182 -34.20 22.03 35.80
CA LEU A 182 -33.26 21.18 36.52
C LEU A 182 -31.83 21.29 35.98
N TRP A 183 -31.65 21.33 34.65
CA TRP A 183 -30.36 21.60 34.02
C TRP A 183 -29.79 22.94 34.49
N GLN A 184 -30.60 24.00 34.49
CA GLN A 184 -30.16 25.32 34.92
C GLN A 184 -29.78 25.37 36.42
N VAL A 185 -30.53 24.69 37.28
CA VAL A 185 -30.19 24.61 38.71
C VAL A 185 -28.91 23.79 38.92
N GLY A 186 -28.70 22.72 38.16
CA GLY A 186 -27.45 21.96 38.17
C GLY A 186 -26.24 22.82 37.80
N GLU A 187 -26.36 23.66 36.76
CA GLU A 187 -25.30 24.63 36.39
C GLU A 187 -25.04 25.65 37.49
N GLU A 188 -26.10 26.24 38.08
CA GLU A 188 -25.96 27.18 39.21
C GLU A 188 -25.22 26.52 40.40
N ARG A 189 -25.50 25.24 40.68
CA ARG A 189 -24.84 24.48 41.74
C ARG A 189 -23.38 24.24 41.43
N LEU A 190 -23.07 23.84 40.20
CA LEU A 190 -21.71 23.63 39.73
C LEU A 190 -20.88 24.93 39.86
N ASP A 191 -21.45 26.06 39.45
CA ASP A 191 -20.82 27.38 39.55
C ASP A 191 -20.56 27.81 41.00
N THR A 192 -21.42 27.41 41.94
CA THR A 192 -21.21 27.65 43.38
C THR A 192 -20.21 26.70 44.04
N GLY A 193 -19.73 25.68 43.31
CA GLY A 193 -18.82 24.65 43.81
C GLY A 193 -19.51 23.50 44.57
N ASP A 194 -20.84 23.41 44.51
CA ASP A 194 -21.62 22.30 45.06
C ASP A 194 -21.71 21.18 44.01
N ILE A 195 -20.63 20.42 43.87
CA ILE A 195 -20.45 19.41 42.80
C ILE A 195 -21.42 18.23 42.98
N ASP A 196 -21.55 17.71 44.21
CA ASP A 196 -22.47 16.61 44.53
C ASP A 196 -23.92 16.98 44.18
N GLY A 197 -24.35 18.18 44.59
CA GLY A 197 -25.66 18.69 44.25
C GLY A 197 -25.84 18.88 42.74
N ALA A 198 -24.84 19.42 42.04
CA ALA A 198 -24.90 19.57 40.59
C ALA A 198 -25.11 18.24 39.86
N VAL A 199 -24.36 17.19 40.23
CA VAL A 199 -24.49 15.85 39.65
C VAL A 199 -25.90 15.28 39.88
N GLU A 200 -26.45 15.41 41.09
CA GLU A 200 -27.81 14.96 41.40
C GLU A 200 -28.87 15.64 40.51
N TYR A 201 -28.81 16.97 40.42
CA TYR A 201 -29.75 17.75 39.58
C TYR A 201 -29.61 17.44 38.09
N PHE A 202 -28.40 17.22 37.59
CA PHE A 202 -28.15 16.81 36.20
C PHE A 202 -28.67 15.40 35.89
N LEU A 203 -28.51 14.45 36.80
CA LEU A 203 -29.06 13.10 36.63
C LEU A 203 -30.58 13.10 36.63
N LEU A 204 -31.22 13.86 37.53
CA LEU A 204 -32.66 14.07 37.55
C LEU A 204 -33.15 14.75 36.27
N ALA A 205 -32.42 15.75 35.77
CA ALA A 205 -32.74 16.42 34.51
C ALA A 205 -32.70 15.44 33.33
N ARG A 206 -31.63 14.63 33.24
CA ARG A 206 -31.47 13.58 32.22
C ARG A 206 -32.57 12.52 32.29
N GLU A 207 -32.98 12.10 33.49
CA GLU A 207 -34.08 11.15 33.67
C GLU A 207 -35.41 11.72 33.14
N LYS A 208 -35.69 13.00 33.44
CA LYS A 208 -36.91 13.69 32.97
C LYS A 208 -36.95 13.92 31.47
N ASP A 209 -35.81 14.25 30.86
CA ASP A 209 -35.69 14.42 29.41
C ASP A 209 -35.89 13.10 28.64
N GLY A 210 -35.55 11.98 29.27
CA GLY A 210 -35.65 10.65 28.66
C GLY A 210 -34.78 10.52 27.41
N LYS A 211 -35.06 9.52 26.57
CA LYS A 211 -34.26 9.24 25.35
C LYS A 211 -34.63 10.12 24.16
N ASP A 212 -35.79 10.76 24.19
CA ASP A 212 -36.35 11.50 23.05
C ASP A 212 -35.96 13.00 23.06
N ASN A 213 -35.56 13.55 24.21
CA ASN A 213 -35.21 14.97 24.37
C ASN A 213 -33.78 15.16 24.90
N ILE A 214 -32.77 14.77 24.11
CA ILE A 214 -31.39 14.75 24.59
C ILE A 214 -30.77 16.16 24.59
N ASN A 215 -30.44 16.66 25.78
CA ASN A 215 -29.71 17.93 25.96
C ASN A 215 -28.18 17.71 25.98
N VAL A 216 -27.53 17.78 24.82
CA VAL A 216 -26.08 17.57 24.68
C VAL A 216 -25.26 18.53 25.55
N THR A 217 -25.65 19.81 25.61
CA THR A 217 -24.95 20.81 26.44
C THR A 217 -25.03 20.46 27.92
N GLY A 218 -26.22 20.05 28.39
CA GLY A 218 -26.41 19.59 29.76
C GLY A 218 -25.55 18.36 30.09
N LEU A 219 -25.48 17.39 29.16
CA LEU A 219 -24.63 16.21 29.34
C LEU A 219 -23.13 16.57 29.41
N MET A 220 -22.68 17.57 28.64
CA MET A 220 -21.31 18.08 28.75
C MET A 220 -21.04 18.75 30.11
N SER A 221 -22.02 19.48 30.65
CA SER A 221 -21.96 20.03 32.01
C SER A 221 -21.92 18.92 33.08
N LEU A 222 -22.66 17.84 32.89
CA LEU A 222 -22.60 16.64 33.75
C LEU A 222 -21.22 15.96 33.69
N CYS A 223 -20.64 15.78 32.50
CA CYS A 223 -19.27 15.27 32.40
C CYS A 223 -18.28 16.17 33.15
N SER A 224 -18.42 17.49 33.01
CA SER A 224 -17.55 18.45 33.70
C SER A 224 -17.70 18.36 35.22
N ALA A 225 -18.92 18.12 35.72
CA ALA A 225 -19.17 17.85 37.14
C ALA A 225 -18.51 16.54 37.59
N TYR A 226 -18.59 15.46 36.81
CA TYR A 226 -17.88 14.21 37.10
C TYR A 226 -16.37 14.36 37.13
N GLU A 227 -15.78 15.13 36.20
CA GLU A 227 -14.36 15.43 36.22
C GLU A 227 -13.97 16.22 37.48
N ALA A 228 -14.77 17.22 37.88
CA ALA A 228 -14.54 18.03 39.07
C ALA A 228 -14.61 17.20 40.37
N ASP A 229 -15.48 16.19 40.40
CA ASP A 229 -15.63 15.23 41.51
C ASP A 229 -14.54 14.13 41.52
N GLY A 230 -13.73 14.03 40.45
CA GLY A 230 -12.73 12.98 40.28
C GLY A 230 -13.29 11.63 39.80
N ARG A 231 -14.57 11.58 39.39
CA ARG A 231 -15.24 10.40 38.84
C ARG A 231 -14.93 10.22 37.35
N LEU A 232 -13.66 10.03 37.04
CA LEU A 232 -13.17 10.00 35.66
C LEU A 232 -13.75 8.86 34.82
N GLU A 233 -13.95 7.67 35.38
CA GLU A 233 -14.54 6.53 34.64
C GLU A 233 -15.96 6.84 34.14
N GLU A 234 -16.74 7.54 34.96
CA GLU A 234 -18.10 7.95 34.61
C GLU A 234 -18.12 9.08 33.57
N ALA A 235 -17.16 10.01 33.68
CA ALA A 235 -16.94 11.04 32.67
C ALA A 235 -16.52 10.42 31.32
N GLU A 236 -15.57 9.47 31.30
CA GLU A 236 -15.11 8.77 30.09
C GLU A 236 -16.27 8.00 29.43
N ALA A 237 -17.07 7.28 30.22
CA ALA A 237 -18.23 6.56 29.73
C ALA A 237 -19.26 7.50 29.09
N LEU A 238 -19.55 8.63 29.75
CA LEU A 238 -20.51 9.61 29.24
C LEU A 238 -19.98 10.37 28.01
N TYR A 239 -18.69 10.73 27.97
CA TYR A 239 -18.09 11.29 26.77
C TYR A 239 -18.18 10.33 25.60
N THR A 240 -17.90 9.04 25.83
CA THR A 240 -18.03 7.99 24.83
C THR A 240 -19.44 7.92 24.28
N GLU A 241 -20.44 7.83 25.15
CA GLU A 241 -21.86 7.85 24.75
C GLU A 241 -22.20 9.09 23.91
N ILE A 242 -21.71 10.27 24.31
CA ILE A 242 -21.96 11.53 23.60
C ILE A 242 -21.42 11.45 22.16
N TYR A 243 -20.17 11.02 21.97
CA TYR A 243 -19.56 11.05 20.63
C TYR A 243 -19.85 9.80 19.78
N THR A 244 -20.34 8.70 20.34
CA THR A 244 -20.73 7.50 19.57
C THR A 244 -22.21 7.45 19.24
N GLU A 245 -23.09 7.82 20.17
CA GLU A 245 -24.54 7.59 20.06
C GLU A 245 -25.35 8.87 19.92
N ILE A 246 -24.98 9.94 20.63
CA ILE A 246 -25.83 11.13 20.76
C ILE A 246 -25.50 12.20 19.72
N ALA A 247 -24.27 12.68 19.70
CA ALA A 247 -23.81 13.77 18.87
C ALA A 247 -22.40 13.52 18.30
N PRO A 248 -22.24 12.60 17.34
CA PRO A 248 -20.92 12.25 16.79
C PRO A 248 -20.17 13.40 16.11
N SER A 249 -20.89 14.43 15.66
CA SER A 249 -20.30 15.63 15.03
C SER A 249 -19.89 16.71 16.04
N ALA A 250 -20.17 16.52 17.35
CA ALA A 250 -19.82 17.48 18.39
C ALA A 250 -18.34 17.32 18.80
N PRO A 251 -17.48 18.35 18.61
CA PRO A 251 -16.04 18.23 18.86
C PRO A 251 -15.67 18.25 20.36
N GLU A 252 -16.53 18.80 21.21
CA GLU A 252 -16.21 19.09 22.61
C GLU A 252 -16.01 17.82 23.46
N ALA A 253 -16.82 16.79 23.20
CA ALA A 253 -16.69 15.49 23.84
C ALA A 253 -15.36 14.82 23.48
N TYR A 254 -14.97 14.83 22.20
CA TYR A 254 -13.67 14.32 21.76
C TYR A 254 -12.51 15.07 22.42
N ARG A 255 -12.55 16.41 22.46
CA ARG A 255 -11.48 17.21 23.09
C ARG A 255 -11.29 16.90 24.56
N SER A 256 -12.40 16.75 25.29
CA SER A 256 -12.39 16.45 26.72
C SER A 256 -11.86 15.05 26.99
N MET A 257 -12.32 14.06 26.22
CA MET A 257 -11.82 12.69 26.29
C MET A 257 -10.33 12.58 25.94
N VAL A 258 -9.89 13.21 24.84
CA VAL A 258 -8.45 13.26 24.47
C VAL A 258 -7.61 13.87 25.60
N ARG A 259 -8.09 14.93 26.25
CA ARG A 259 -7.38 15.52 27.40
C ARG A 259 -7.24 14.53 28.56
N ILE A 260 -8.29 13.77 28.88
CA ILE A 260 -8.22 12.73 29.92
C ILE A 260 -7.19 11.66 29.53
N LEU A 261 -7.26 11.14 28.29
CA LEU A 261 -6.33 10.12 27.81
C LEU A 261 -4.87 10.57 27.89
N LEU A 262 -4.58 11.80 27.46
CA LEU A 262 -3.24 12.40 27.53
C LEU A 262 -2.77 12.58 28.99
N SER A 263 -3.68 12.94 29.90
CA SER A 263 -3.34 13.05 31.34
C SER A 263 -2.98 11.70 31.98
N GLN A 264 -3.55 10.62 31.47
CA GLN A 264 -3.30 9.24 31.91
C GLN A 264 -2.14 8.55 31.17
N ARG A 265 -1.42 9.26 30.28
CA ARG A 265 -0.37 8.68 29.41
C ARG A 265 -0.88 7.58 28.45
N ARG A 266 -2.15 7.64 28.05
CA ARG A 266 -2.78 6.73 27.06
C ARG A 266 -2.66 7.31 25.65
N ASP A 267 -1.43 7.65 25.25
CA ASP A 267 -1.15 8.36 23.98
C ASP A 267 -1.61 7.59 22.72
N PRO A 268 -1.46 6.25 22.62
CA PRO A 268 -1.96 5.50 21.45
C PRO A 268 -3.48 5.59 21.29
N GLU A 269 -4.22 5.48 22.40
CA GLU A 269 -5.68 5.61 22.39
C GLU A 269 -6.12 7.04 22.03
N ALA A 270 -5.39 8.04 22.52
CA ALA A 270 -5.63 9.44 22.16
C ALA A 270 -5.42 9.69 20.66
N ALA A 271 -4.38 9.11 20.06
CA ALA A 271 -4.10 9.24 18.63
C ALA A 271 -5.21 8.62 17.74
N GLU A 272 -5.73 7.46 18.13
CA GLU A 272 -6.88 6.83 17.44
C GLU A 272 -8.16 7.65 17.62
N LEU A 273 -8.41 8.17 18.82
CA LEU A 273 -9.58 9.02 19.08
C LEU A 273 -9.52 10.33 18.28
N LEU A 274 -8.34 10.94 18.14
CA LEU A 274 -8.16 12.14 17.32
C LEU A 274 -8.46 11.88 15.83
N LYS A 275 -8.10 10.70 15.32
CA LYS A 275 -8.44 10.27 13.96
C LYS A 275 -9.96 10.12 13.81
N LEU A 276 -10.61 9.42 14.75
CA LEU A 276 -12.06 9.27 14.76
C LEU A 276 -12.77 10.62 14.86
N ALA A 277 -12.28 11.54 15.70
CA ALA A 277 -12.82 12.88 15.85
C ALA A 277 -12.76 13.66 14.53
N TYR A 278 -11.66 13.56 13.78
CA TYR A 278 -11.58 14.15 12.45
C TYR A 278 -12.60 13.53 11.47
N GLU A 279 -12.70 12.20 11.42
CA GLU A 279 -13.65 11.50 10.53
C GLU A 279 -15.11 11.89 10.78
N LYS A 280 -15.48 12.19 12.03
CA LYS A 280 -16.86 12.54 12.41
C LYS A 280 -17.16 14.04 12.40
N THR A 281 -16.17 14.90 12.67
CA THR A 281 -16.37 16.35 12.80
C THR A 281 -15.84 17.16 11.61
N GLY A 282 -14.90 16.61 10.84
CA GLY A 282 -14.20 17.31 9.75
C GLY A 282 -13.25 18.43 10.21
N GLN A 283 -12.96 18.57 11.51
CA GLN A 283 -12.11 19.65 12.01
C GLN A 283 -10.62 19.30 11.89
N GLU A 284 -9.89 20.02 11.05
CA GLU A 284 -8.44 19.84 10.81
C GLU A 284 -7.59 19.98 12.07
N THR A 285 -8.07 20.69 13.09
CA THR A 285 -7.38 20.82 14.39
C THR A 285 -7.09 19.46 15.04
N PHE A 286 -7.95 18.46 14.84
CA PHE A 286 -7.72 17.11 15.38
C PHE A 286 -6.60 16.39 14.63
N LEU A 287 -6.49 16.58 13.31
CA LEU A 287 -5.38 16.05 12.52
C LEU A 287 -4.06 16.70 12.92
N GLN A 288 -4.06 18.03 13.12
CA GLN A 288 -2.87 18.74 13.56
C GLN A 288 -2.41 18.22 14.93
N GLN A 289 -3.31 18.15 15.91
CA GLN A 289 -3.01 17.63 17.23
C GLN A 289 -2.50 16.17 17.18
N ARG A 290 -3.08 15.33 16.31
CA ARG A 290 -2.62 13.96 16.09
C ARG A 290 -1.22 13.92 15.49
N SER A 291 -0.94 14.76 14.50
CA SER A 291 0.37 14.83 13.84
C SER A 291 1.48 15.33 14.76
N GLU A 292 1.15 16.15 15.75
CA GLU A 292 2.09 16.60 16.79
C GLU A 292 2.35 15.52 17.85
N LEU A 293 1.41 14.58 18.04
CA LEU A 293 1.54 13.46 18.96
C LEU A 293 2.30 12.28 18.35
N LEU A 294 2.07 11.99 17.07
CA LEU A 294 2.65 10.82 16.41
C LEU A 294 4.08 11.05 15.93
N PRO A 295 4.91 9.98 15.88
CA PRO A 295 6.20 10.02 15.20
C PRO A 295 6.05 10.45 13.74
N SER A 296 7.04 11.21 13.25
CA SER A 296 7.10 11.58 11.83
C SER A 296 7.12 10.34 10.94
N ILE A 297 6.32 10.35 9.87
CA ILE A 297 6.30 9.28 8.86
C ILE A 297 7.71 9.09 8.27
N PRO A 298 8.21 7.86 8.11
CA PRO A 298 9.50 7.63 7.49
C PRO A 298 9.49 8.11 6.04
N THR A 299 10.64 8.59 5.57
CA THR A 299 10.85 9.02 4.18
C THR A 299 11.69 8.00 3.44
N VAL A 300 11.44 7.86 2.14
CA VAL A 300 12.20 7.00 1.23
C VAL A 300 12.94 7.86 0.22
N ASP A 301 14.19 7.49 -0.08
CA ASP A 301 15.02 8.17 -1.08
C ASP A 301 14.60 7.87 -2.52
N LEU A 302 14.10 6.65 -2.78
CA LEU A 302 13.66 6.19 -4.08
C LEU A 302 12.19 6.54 -4.32
N ILE A 303 11.96 7.39 -5.31
CA ILE A 303 10.62 7.78 -5.75
C ILE A 303 9.84 6.57 -6.27
N GLY A 304 8.57 6.43 -5.90
CA GLY A 304 7.71 5.37 -6.43
C GLY A 304 7.53 5.46 -7.95
N GLY A 305 7.42 4.30 -8.61
CA GLY A 305 7.19 4.25 -10.06
C GLY A 305 7.87 3.08 -10.77
N TYR A 306 8.04 3.26 -12.07
CA TYR A 306 8.53 2.26 -13.01
C TYR A 306 10.06 2.29 -13.11
N TYR A 307 10.67 1.12 -13.02
CA TYR A 307 12.11 0.92 -13.13
C TYR A 307 12.43 -0.25 -14.06
N ASN A 308 13.42 -0.04 -14.92
CA ASN A 308 13.91 -1.02 -15.89
C ASN A 308 15.24 -1.70 -15.48
N GLN A 309 15.62 -1.52 -14.22
CA GLN A 309 16.88 -2.00 -13.64
C GLN A 309 16.68 -2.28 -12.14
N LYS A 310 17.56 -3.09 -11.55
CA LYS A 310 17.57 -3.29 -10.09
C LYS A 310 17.81 -1.95 -9.39
N LYS A 311 17.02 -1.72 -8.34
CA LYS A 311 17.16 -0.55 -7.47
C LYS A 311 17.36 -0.99 -6.05
N SER A 312 17.86 -0.06 -5.26
CA SER A 312 17.89 -0.17 -3.82
C SER A 312 17.36 1.14 -3.26
N LEU A 313 16.76 1.06 -2.07
CA LEU A 313 16.19 2.20 -1.39
C LEU A 313 16.67 2.23 0.06
N ASN A 314 16.65 3.44 0.61
CA ASN A 314 16.97 3.73 1.99
C ASN A 314 15.79 4.45 2.63
N LEU A 315 15.46 4.05 3.85
CA LEU A 315 14.48 4.69 4.70
C LEU A 315 15.20 5.62 5.68
N SER A 316 14.56 6.75 6.00
CA SER A 316 15.06 7.66 7.03
C SER A 316 13.91 8.25 7.84
N SER A 317 14.15 8.41 9.14
CA SER A 317 13.21 9.04 10.09
C SER A 317 13.80 10.37 10.54
N ALA A 318 12.99 11.44 10.59
CA ALA A 318 13.47 12.78 10.96
C ALA A 318 13.99 12.82 12.41
N GLU A 319 13.42 12.00 13.28
CA GLU A 319 13.70 11.96 14.72
C GLU A 319 14.53 10.71 15.12
N SER A 320 15.07 9.99 14.13
CA SER A 320 15.90 8.78 14.34
C SER A 320 15.20 7.63 15.08
N TYR A 321 13.88 7.52 14.91
CA TYR A 321 13.09 6.38 15.42
C TYR A 321 13.35 5.08 14.65
N ASP A 322 13.04 3.96 15.29
CA ASP A 322 13.08 2.63 14.67
C ASP A 322 12.02 2.54 13.57
N ILE A 323 12.41 2.05 12.38
CA ILE A 323 11.52 1.92 11.22
C ILE A 323 11.26 0.43 10.97
N TYR A 324 9.98 0.06 10.89
CA TYR A 324 9.56 -1.29 10.50
C TYR A 324 8.92 -1.22 9.12
N TYR A 325 9.35 -2.10 8.22
CA TYR A 325 8.86 -2.14 6.84
C TYR A 325 8.39 -3.54 6.43
N THR A 326 7.53 -3.60 5.43
CA THR A 326 7.06 -4.85 4.82
C THR A 326 6.70 -4.63 3.35
N PHE A 327 6.77 -5.71 2.57
CA PHE A 327 6.22 -5.79 1.21
C PHE A 327 4.94 -6.64 1.15
N ASP A 328 4.56 -7.26 2.27
CA ASP A 328 3.33 -8.05 2.38
C ASP A 328 2.12 -7.12 2.61
N PRO A 329 1.12 -7.12 1.72
CA PRO A 329 -0.10 -6.32 1.91
C PRO A 329 -0.90 -6.74 3.15
N GLU A 330 -0.82 -7.99 3.59
CA GLU A 330 -1.61 -8.53 4.71
C GLU A 330 -0.92 -8.35 6.07
N ALA A 331 0.38 -8.01 6.08
CA ALA A 331 1.12 -7.82 7.33
C ALA A 331 0.62 -6.57 8.09
N VAL A 332 0.40 -6.73 9.39
CA VAL A 332 0.08 -5.63 10.31
C VAL A 332 1.39 -5.04 10.84
N LEU A 333 1.61 -3.75 10.65
CA LEU A 333 2.80 -3.05 11.16
C LEU A 333 2.53 -2.51 12.58
N PRO A 334 3.53 -2.51 13.49
CA PRO A 334 4.92 -2.90 13.29
C PRO A 334 5.21 -4.41 13.50
N GLU A 335 4.29 -5.18 14.09
CA GLU A 335 4.51 -6.57 14.56
C GLU A 335 4.86 -7.57 13.45
N GLY A 336 4.25 -7.43 12.26
CA GLY A 336 4.54 -8.21 11.06
C GLY A 336 5.60 -7.57 10.15
N GLY A 337 6.25 -6.50 10.60
CA GLY A 337 7.28 -5.78 9.86
C GLY A 337 8.70 -6.27 10.17
N THR A 338 9.62 -6.01 9.24
CA THR A 338 11.05 -6.20 9.44
C THR A 338 11.69 -4.90 9.89
N LEU A 339 12.54 -4.94 10.93
CA LEU A 339 13.30 -3.78 11.39
C LEU A 339 14.30 -3.33 10.32
N TYR A 340 14.24 -2.06 9.94
CA TYR A 340 15.15 -1.44 8.99
C TYR A 340 16.54 -1.24 9.61
N THR A 341 17.54 -1.93 9.07
CA THR A 341 18.94 -1.87 9.55
C THR A 341 19.92 -1.38 8.48
N GLY A 342 19.48 -1.21 7.25
CA GLY A 342 20.31 -0.80 6.12
C GLY A 342 19.55 -0.88 4.80
N THR A 343 20.27 -0.59 3.71
CA THR A 343 19.73 -0.50 2.36
C THR A 343 18.89 -1.71 1.96
N ILE A 344 17.68 -1.47 1.46
CA ILE A 344 16.72 -2.50 1.04
C ILE A 344 16.88 -2.71 -0.48
N PRO A 345 17.26 -3.92 -0.95
CA PRO A 345 17.35 -4.22 -2.37
C PRO A 345 15.97 -4.54 -2.96
N LEU A 346 15.56 -3.82 -4.01
CA LEU A 346 14.46 -4.21 -4.88
C LEU A 346 15.04 -5.02 -6.06
N GLY A 347 15.36 -6.28 -5.78
CA GLY A 347 16.11 -7.14 -6.70
C GLY A 347 15.24 -8.00 -7.63
N GLU A 348 13.99 -8.21 -7.26
CA GLU A 348 13.06 -9.08 -7.99
C GLU A 348 12.20 -8.28 -8.95
N GLU A 349 11.83 -8.89 -10.07
CA GLU A 349 10.86 -8.29 -10.97
C GLU A 349 9.44 -8.38 -10.42
N GLY A 350 8.62 -7.42 -10.78
CA GLY A 350 7.23 -7.36 -10.40
C GLY A 350 6.86 -6.08 -9.68
N GLU A 351 5.68 -6.10 -9.10
CA GLU A 351 5.15 -5.02 -8.29
C GLU A 351 5.57 -5.22 -6.83
N HIS A 352 6.20 -4.19 -6.27
CA HIS A 352 6.63 -4.15 -4.88
C HIS A 352 5.93 -3.00 -4.19
N VAL A 353 5.05 -3.30 -3.23
CA VAL A 353 4.35 -2.28 -2.43
C VAL A 353 5.06 -2.16 -1.10
N LEU A 354 5.93 -1.17 -0.97
CA LEU A 354 6.62 -0.89 0.29
C LEU A 354 5.64 -0.23 1.26
N ARG A 355 5.48 -0.82 2.44
CA ARG A 355 4.80 -0.24 3.59
C ARG A 355 5.79 -0.06 4.72
N ALA A 356 5.86 1.11 5.33
CA ALA A 356 6.77 1.36 6.45
C ALA A 356 6.17 2.29 7.51
N VAL A 357 6.50 2.07 8.77
CA VAL A 357 6.10 2.91 9.91
C VAL A 357 7.32 3.20 10.78
N ALA A 358 7.33 4.38 11.40
CA ALA A 358 8.28 4.73 12.45
C ALA A 358 7.64 4.46 13.82
N VAL A 359 8.41 3.89 14.75
CA VAL A 359 7.94 3.52 16.09
C VAL A 359 8.76 4.27 17.14
N SER A 360 8.07 5.01 18.01
CA SER A 360 8.63 5.67 19.18
C SER A 360 7.99 5.08 20.43
N GLU A 361 8.70 4.22 21.15
CA GLU A 361 8.20 3.50 22.32
C GLU A 361 6.90 2.72 22.01
N THR A 362 5.74 3.28 22.34
CA THR A 362 4.40 2.69 22.09
C THR A 362 3.64 3.37 20.95
N LEU A 363 4.13 4.48 20.42
CA LEU A 363 3.47 5.23 19.34
C LEU A 363 4.01 4.80 17.98
N VAL A 364 3.08 4.71 17.02
CA VAL A 364 3.37 4.28 15.65
C VAL A 364 2.93 5.39 14.70
N SER A 365 3.80 5.77 13.76
CA SER A 365 3.47 6.74 12.72
C SER A 365 2.38 6.22 11.79
N ASP A 366 1.80 7.12 10.99
CA ASP A 366 1.04 6.70 9.82
C ASP A 366 1.93 5.89 8.85
N PRO A 367 1.36 4.91 8.12
CA PRO A 367 2.13 4.10 7.20
C PRO A 367 2.53 4.90 5.96
N LEU A 368 3.84 4.92 5.68
CA LEU A 368 4.36 5.21 4.35
C LEU A 368 3.92 4.08 3.42
N GLN A 369 3.35 4.40 2.27
CA GLN A 369 3.04 3.43 1.22
C GLN A 369 3.58 3.91 -0.12
N VAL A 370 4.47 3.13 -0.73
CA VAL A 370 5.10 3.45 -2.02
C VAL A 370 5.14 2.22 -2.91
N THR A 371 4.62 2.35 -4.12
CA THR A 371 4.61 1.27 -5.12
C THR A 371 5.77 1.41 -6.10
N TYR A 372 6.49 0.31 -6.31
CA TYR A 372 7.57 0.17 -7.29
C TYR A 372 7.21 -0.92 -8.29
N GLN A 373 7.43 -0.67 -9.58
CA GLN A 373 7.26 -1.67 -10.63
C GLN A 373 8.59 -1.88 -11.33
N ILE A 374 9.17 -3.08 -11.15
CA ILE A 374 10.49 -3.43 -11.70
C ILE A 374 10.29 -4.44 -12.83
N PHE A 375 10.77 -4.08 -14.02
CA PHE A 375 10.70 -4.94 -15.19
C PHE A 375 12.03 -4.89 -15.95
N MET A 376 12.74 -6.02 -16.06
CA MET A 376 13.97 -6.04 -16.85
C MET A 376 13.66 -6.12 -18.34
N PRO A 377 14.43 -5.43 -19.17
CA PRO A 377 14.25 -5.50 -20.60
C PRO A 377 14.58 -6.90 -21.14
N THR A 378 13.77 -7.38 -22.09
CA THR A 378 14.06 -8.62 -22.83
C THR A 378 14.86 -8.29 -24.09
N PRO A 379 16.02 -8.95 -24.34
CA PRO A 379 16.78 -8.75 -25.57
C PRO A 379 16.06 -9.36 -26.78
N LEU A 380 16.42 -8.90 -27.99
CA LEU A 380 15.90 -9.50 -29.22
C LEU A 380 16.59 -10.82 -29.55
N GLN A 381 15.86 -11.68 -30.26
CA GLN A 381 16.41 -12.92 -30.79
C GLN A 381 17.64 -12.64 -31.66
N PRO A 382 18.66 -13.50 -31.64
CA PRO A 382 19.86 -13.30 -32.44
C PRO A 382 19.52 -13.40 -33.93
N GLN A 383 20.35 -12.76 -34.75
CA GLN A 383 20.27 -12.78 -36.21
C GLN A 383 21.45 -13.56 -36.77
N ALA A 384 21.16 -14.51 -37.67
CA ALA A 384 22.15 -15.22 -38.45
C ALA A 384 22.40 -14.50 -39.77
N ASN A 385 23.66 -14.42 -40.20
CA ASN A 385 24.03 -13.84 -41.49
C ASN A 385 23.61 -14.69 -42.69
N LEU A 386 23.42 -16.00 -42.50
CA LEU A 386 23.08 -16.96 -43.54
C LEU A 386 21.58 -17.31 -43.47
N ALA A 387 20.87 -17.07 -44.57
CA ALA A 387 19.46 -17.40 -44.69
C ALA A 387 19.21 -18.92 -44.70
N PRO A 388 18.06 -19.41 -44.20
CA PRO A 388 17.70 -20.82 -44.31
C PRO A 388 17.56 -21.23 -45.79
N ASN A 389 18.37 -22.18 -46.24
CA ASN A 389 18.30 -22.73 -47.59
C ASN A 389 19.01 -24.09 -47.70
N THR A 390 18.91 -24.69 -48.89
CA THR A 390 19.74 -25.82 -49.31
C THR A 390 21.00 -25.29 -49.99
N TYR A 391 22.16 -25.70 -49.50
CA TYR A 391 23.48 -25.30 -50.01
C TYR A 391 24.23 -26.51 -50.53
N GLN A 392 24.86 -26.36 -51.69
CA GLN A 392 25.66 -27.44 -52.33
C GLN A 392 27.13 -27.46 -51.86
N LYS A 393 27.55 -26.41 -51.16
CA LYS A 393 28.91 -26.27 -50.62
C LYS A 393 28.82 -26.09 -49.12
N SER A 394 29.88 -26.50 -48.41
CA SER A 394 30.03 -26.22 -46.99
C SER A 394 29.82 -24.73 -46.69
N GLN A 395 29.15 -24.46 -45.57
CA GLN A 395 28.79 -23.12 -45.15
C GLN A 395 29.27 -22.85 -43.73
N THR A 396 29.39 -21.56 -43.41
CA THR A 396 29.63 -21.10 -42.05
C THR A 396 28.61 -20.04 -41.69
N VAL A 397 28.16 -20.03 -40.44
CA VAL A 397 27.19 -19.06 -39.92
C VAL A 397 27.86 -18.18 -38.88
N ARG A 398 27.53 -16.89 -38.89
CA ARG A 398 27.84 -15.95 -37.82
C ARG A 398 26.54 -15.46 -37.21
N LEU A 399 26.53 -15.36 -35.88
CA LEU A 399 25.42 -14.80 -35.11
C LEU A 399 25.74 -13.37 -34.71
N THR A 400 24.70 -12.55 -34.63
CA THR A 400 24.78 -11.17 -34.14
C THR A 400 23.58 -10.88 -33.25
N PRO A 401 23.69 -9.99 -32.25
CA PRO A 401 22.54 -9.55 -31.48
C PRO A 401 21.45 -9.00 -32.40
N GLY A 402 20.19 -9.30 -32.08
CA GLY A 402 19.06 -8.80 -32.85
C GLY A 402 18.98 -7.29 -32.84
N LYS A 403 18.63 -6.70 -33.98
CA LYS A 403 18.39 -5.26 -34.13
C LYS A 403 17.05 -5.02 -34.82
N LEU A 404 16.32 -4.03 -34.35
CA LEU A 404 15.16 -3.47 -35.03
C LEU A 404 15.60 -2.34 -35.96
N THR A 405 14.86 -2.14 -37.04
CA THR A 405 14.98 -0.97 -37.90
C THR A 405 14.52 0.30 -37.17
N ASP A 406 14.92 1.48 -37.66
CA ASP A 406 14.52 2.76 -37.05
C ASP A 406 12.98 2.91 -36.98
N GLU A 407 12.27 2.46 -38.02
CA GLU A 407 10.80 2.46 -38.06
C GLU A 407 10.17 1.51 -37.03
N GLU A 408 10.78 0.34 -36.79
CA GLU A 408 10.33 -0.62 -35.79
C GLU A 408 10.64 -0.15 -34.36
N LEU A 409 11.76 0.55 -34.17
CA LEU A 409 12.13 1.18 -32.90
C LEU A 409 11.15 2.28 -32.49
N GLU A 410 10.66 3.07 -33.46
CA GLU A 410 9.61 4.07 -33.20
C GLU A 410 8.29 3.41 -32.78
N LYS A 411 7.96 2.24 -33.33
CA LYS A 411 6.78 1.44 -32.95
C LYS A 411 6.97 0.69 -31.63
N ASN A 412 8.21 0.54 -31.15
CA ASN A 412 8.54 -0.16 -29.92
C ASN A 412 9.39 0.73 -28.98
N PRO A 413 8.80 1.82 -28.43
CA PRO A 413 9.50 2.76 -27.56
C PRO A 413 10.04 2.09 -26.29
N GLY A 414 9.38 1.01 -25.82
CA GLY A 414 9.82 0.20 -24.69
C GLY A 414 11.14 -0.52 -24.96
N TYR A 415 11.34 -1.09 -26.16
CA TYR A 415 12.65 -1.63 -26.54
C TYR A 415 13.69 -0.53 -26.79
N LYS A 416 13.27 0.61 -27.36
CA LYS A 416 14.18 1.73 -27.63
C LYS A 416 14.82 2.29 -26.35
N SER A 417 14.12 2.29 -25.21
CA SER A 417 14.68 2.76 -23.94
C SER A 417 15.80 1.83 -23.40
N THR A 418 15.71 0.53 -23.67
CA THR A 418 16.70 -0.48 -23.24
C THR A 418 18.03 -0.30 -23.94
N LEU A 419 18.02 0.26 -25.15
CA LEU A 419 19.24 0.59 -25.91
C LEU A 419 20.07 1.69 -25.25
N THR A 420 19.63 2.33 -24.17
CA THR A 420 20.44 3.27 -23.40
C THR A 420 21.03 2.68 -22.12
N ASP A 421 20.54 1.51 -21.71
CA ASP A 421 20.99 0.82 -20.50
C ASP A 421 22.25 -0.01 -20.80
N PRO A 422 23.42 0.31 -20.19
CA PRO A 422 24.66 -0.41 -20.44
C PRO A 422 24.61 -1.88 -20.02
N VAL A 423 23.82 -2.25 -19.01
CA VAL A 423 23.68 -3.65 -18.57
C VAL A 423 22.79 -4.43 -19.54
N ALA A 424 21.74 -3.79 -20.06
CA ALA A 424 20.89 -4.41 -21.08
C ALA A 424 21.62 -4.61 -22.43
N GLN A 425 22.62 -3.77 -22.73
CA GLN A 425 23.45 -3.86 -23.93
C GLN A 425 24.50 -4.97 -23.89
N ASP A 426 24.85 -5.48 -22.70
CA ASP A 426 25.77 -6.61 -22.56
C ASP A 426 25.04 -7.90 -22.96
N ILE A 427 25.19 -8.31 -24.22
CA ILE A 427 24.47 -9.46 -24.79
C ILE A 427 25.43 -10.61 -25.07
N VAL A 428 25.15 -11.74 -24.43
CA VAL A 428 25.81 -13.03 -24.66
C VAL A 428 24.89 -13.91 -25.50
N ILE A 429 25.41 -14.56 -26.54
CA ILE A 429 24.62 -15.44 -27.40
C ILE A 429 24.99 -16.90 -27.11
N TYR A 430 24.00 -17.68 -26.68
CA TYR A 430 24.10 -19.13 -26.52
C TYR A 430 23.56 -19.79 -27.78
N TYR A 431 24.23 -20.84 -28.26
CA TYR A 431 23.81 -21.51 -29.49
C TYR A 431 24.06 -23.01 -29.48
N THR A 432 23.23 -23.71 -30.25
CA THR A 432 23.31 -25.15 -30.47
C THR A 432 23.08 -25.47 -31.95
N ILE A 433 23.85 -26.42 -32.48
CA ILE A 433 23.73 -26.99 -33.83
C ILE A 433 23.51 -28.50 -33.78
N ASP A 434 23.60 -29.09 -32.59
CA ASP A 434 23.31 -30.50 -32.34
C ASP A 434 21.81 -30.83 -32.42
N GLY A 435 20.94 -29.82 -32.27
CA GLY A 435 19.48 -29.96 -32.27
C GLY A 435 18.84 -29.66 -30.90
N SER A 436 19.65 -29.60 -29.84
CA SER A 436 19.20 -29.32 -28.47
C SER A 436 18.68 -27.88 -28.31
N ALA A 437 17.85 -27.64 -27.30
CA ALA A 437 17.46 -26.27 -26.96
C ALA A 437 18.62 -25.57 -26.23
N PRO A 438 19.03 -24.34 -26.62
CA PRO A 438 20.08 -23.63 -25.91
C PRO A 438 19.68 -23.34 -24.46
N ASP A 439 20.61 -23.57 -23.54
CA ASP A 439 20.51 -23.35 -22.11
C ASP A 439 21.76 -22.64 -21.57
N SER A 440 21.87 -22.48 -20.25
CA SER A 440 23.02 -21.84 -19.59
C SER A 440 24.32 -22.63 -19.73
N ASP A 441 24.26 -23.93 -20.01
CA ASP A 441 25.42 -24.78 -20.28
C ASP A 441 25.70 -24.91 -21.78
N SER A 442 25.05 -24.11 -22.62
CA SER A 442 25.30 -24.16 -24.06
C SER A 442 26.54 -23.34 -24.44
N PRO A 443 27.18 -23.65 -25.58
CA PRO A 443 28.33 -22.88 -26.05
C PRO A 443 28.00 -21.42 -26.32
N ILE A 444 28.92 -20.54 -25.89
CA ILE A 444 28.83 -19.10 -26.10
C ILE A 444 29.45 -18.76 -27.47
N PHE A 445 28.75 -17.96 -28.25
CA PHE A 445 29.28 -17.46 -29.52
C PHE A 445 30.33 -16.38 -29.28
N ASP A 446 31.58 -16.69 -29.60
CA ASP A 446 32.77 -15.84 -29.40
C ASP A 446 33.12 -14.98 -30.64
N GLY A 447 32.31 -15.03 -31.69
CA GLY A 447 32.58 -14.37 -32.97
C GLY A 447 33.24 -15.26 -34.02
N THR A 448 33.68 -16.47 -33.65
CA THR A 448 34.22 -17.46 -34.57
C THR A 448 33.10 -18.04 -35.45
N PRO A 449 33.24 -18.07 -36.79
CA PRO A 449 32.22 -18.65 -37.67
C PRO A 449 31.90 -20.11 -37.33
N ILE A 450 30.62 -20.40 -37.10
CA ILE A 450 30.12 -21.74 -36.82
C ILE A 450 30.16 -22.54 -38.12
N LYS A 451 30.93 -23.63 -38.15
CA LYS A 451 31.02 -24.52 -39.31
C LYS A 451 29.82 -25.46 -39.32
N LEU A 452 29.10 -25.49 -40.45
CA LEU A 452 27.95 -26.36 -40.62
C LEU A 452 28.37 -27.69 -41.26
N PRO A 453 28.11 -28.85 -40.64
CA PRO A 453 28.40 -30.15 -41.23
C PRO A 453 27.51 -30.44 -42.46
N ALA A 454 27.87 -31.49 -43.18
CA ALA A 454 27.18 -31.95 -44.38
C ALA A 454 25.86 -32.69 -44.09
N ARG A 455 24.78 -31.98 -43.70
CA ARG A 455 23.45 -32.58 -43.50
C ARG A 455 22.35 -31.55 -43.31
N LYS A 456 21.14 -32.02 -42.98
CA LYS A 456 20.11 -31.19 -42.34
C LYS A 456 20.56 -30.84 -40.91
N ILE A 457 20.63 -29.54 -40.64
CA ILE A 457 21.06 -28.97 -39.35
C ILE A 457 20.00 -27.99 -38.88
N THR A 458 19.75 -28.00 -37.59
CA THR A 458 18.90 -27.02 -36.92
C THR A 458 19.79 -26.21 -35.99
N LEU A 459 20.11 -24.98 -36.39
CA LEU A 459 20.78 -24.00 -35.53
C LEU A 459 19.73 -23.36 -34.63
N ARG A 460 19.90 -23.48 -33.32
CA ARG A 460 19.12 -22.77 -32.31
C ARG A 460 20.01 -21.79 -31.58
N ALA A 461 19.51 -20.59 -31.30
CA ALA A 461 20.27 -19.58 -30.58
C ALA A 461 19.38 -18.66 -29.75
N VAL A 462 19.91 -18.20 -28.61
CA VAL A 462 19.24 -17.31 -27.66
C VAL A 462 20.22 -16.18 -27.29
N SER A 463 19.72 -14.94 -27.27
CA SER A 463 20.44 -13.80 -26.71
C SER A 463 20.10 -13.68 -25.22
N VAL A 464 21.09 -13.52 -24.36
CA VAL A 464 20.92 -13.26 -22.92
C VAL A 464 21.59 -11.93 -22.59
N ASN A 465 20.86 -11.01 -21.96
CA ASN A 465 21.43 -9.71 -21.58
C ASN A 465 22.16 -9.77 -20.22
N GLY A 466 22.79 -8.67 -19.79
CA GLY A 466 23.51 -8.58 -18.52
C GLY A 466 22.64 -8.75 -17.27
N TYR A 467 21.31 -8.69 -17.40
CA TYR A 467 20.36 -9.04 -16.33
C TYR A 467 20.01 -10.54 -16.28
N GLY A 468 20.52 -11.34 -17.23
CA GLY A 468 20.22 -12.76 -17.34
C GLY A 468 18.89 -13.06 -18.05
N LYS A 469 18.27 -12.08 -18.72
CA LYS A 469 17.01 -12.30 -19.45
C LYS A 469 17.27 -12.88 -20.84
N PRO A 470 16.69 -14.05 -21.17
CA PRO A 470 16.79 -14.63 -22.50
C PRO A 470 15.78 -14.01 -23.46
N SER A 471 16.17 -13.91 -24.73
CA SER A 471 15.25 -13.67 -25.84
C SER A 471 14.42 -14.92 -26.15
N ASN A 472 13.45 -14.79 -27.06
CA ASN A 472 12.89 -15.96 -27.74
C ASN A 472 14.00 -16.73 -28.49
N THR A 473 13.84 -18.05 -28.57
CA THR A 473 14.77 -18.92 -29.29
C THR A 473 14.65 -18.71 -30.79
N LYS A 474 15.77 -18.38 -31.43
CA LYS A 474 15.89 -18.35 -32.88
C LYS A 474 16.17 -19.75 -33.38
N GLU A 475 15.30 -20.31 -34.22
CA GLU A 475 15.50 -21.61 -34.87
C GLU A 475 15.65 -21.43 -36.38
N ILE A 476 16.72 -22.01 -36.95
CA ILE A 476 17.04 -21.92 -38.37
C ILE A 476 17.49 -23.28 -38.88
N THR A 477 16.81 -23.80 -39.91
CA THR A 477 17.17 -25.06 -40.55
C THR A 477 17.98 -24.83 -41.82
N TYR A 478 19.12 -25.50 -41.92
CA TYR A 478 19.98 -25.54 -43.11
C TYR A 478 20.03 -26.95 -43.67
N LYS A 479 20.17 -27.09 -45.00
CA LYS A 479 20.46 -28.37 -45.65
C LYS A 479 21.76 -28.25 -46.44
N ILE A 480 22.82 -28.92 -46.00
CA ILE A 480 24.12 -28.90 -46.66
C ILE A 480 24.31 -30.22 -47.42
N MET A 481 24.38 -30.14 -48.75
CA MET A 481 24.55 -31.26 -49.68
C MET A 481 26.01 -31.36 -50.16
N ALA A 482 26.95 -31.42 -49.23
CA ALA A 482 28.38 -31.51 -49.53
C ALA A 482 28.94 -32.81 -48.93
N GLU A 483 29.90 -33.46 -49.55
CA GLU A 483 30.58 -34.62 -48.94
C GLU A 483 31.76 -34.17 -48.04
N PRO A 484 32.18 -34.98 -47.05
CA PRO A 484 31.66 -36.30 -46.66
C PRO A 484 30.41 -36.21 -45.78
N TRP A 485 29.51 -37.17 -45.93
CA TRP A 485 28.32 -37.28 -45.08
C TRP A 485 28.68 -37.74 -43.66
N PRO A 486 28.05 -37.19 -42.62
CA PRO A 486 28.24 -37.64 -41.23
C PRO A 486 27.80 -39.09 -41.04
N GLU A 487 28.39 -39.75 -40.06
CA GLU A 487 27.99 -41.09 -39.64
C GLU A 487 26.56 -41.13 -39.07
N ALA A 488 25.97 -42.33 -39.05
CA ALA A 488 24.67 -42.60 -38.46
C ALA A 488 24.70 -42.40 -36.92
N PRO A 489 23.56 -42.03 -36.30
CA PRO A 489 23.46 -42.01 -34.83
C PRO A 489 23.71 -43.41 -34.25
N PHE A 490 23.91 -43.50 -32.94
CA PHE A 490 23.84 -44.78 -32.25
C PHE A 490 22.42 -45.35 -32.37
N GLU A 491 22.32 -46.64 -32.68
CA GLU A 491 21.05 -47.31 -32.94
C GLU A 491 20.93 -48.59 -32.11
N MET A 492 19.71 -49.06 -31.87
CA MET A 492 19.46 -50.35 -31.19
C MET A 492 20.08 -51.57 -31.91
N ALA A 493 20.38 -51.43 -33.21
CA ALA A 493 20.99 -52.48 -34.01
C ALA A 493 22.49 -52.63 -33.76
N ASP A 494 23.14 -51.60 -33.17
CA ASP A 494 24.54 -51.65 -32.79
C ASP A 494 24.75 -52.78 -31.76
N ALA A 495 25.79 -53.58 -31.98
CA ALA A 495 26.07 -54.79 -31.21
C ALA A 495 27.48 -54.76 -30.61
N ILE A 496 27.64 -55.39 -29.45
CA ILE A 496 28.94 -55.57 -28.79
C ILE A 496 29.27 -57.06 -28.80
N GLY A 497 30.40 -57.44 -29.42
CA GLY A 497 30.78 -58.86 -29.52
C GLY A 497 29.74 -59.75 -30.23
N GLY A 498 28.87 -59.17 -31.08
CA GLY A 498 27.75 -59.88 -31.71
C GLY A 498 26.49 -60.00 -30.84
N MET A 499 26.53 -59.52 -29.60
CA MET A 499 25.41 -59.53 -28.66
C MET A 499 24.53 -58.29 -28.84
N LYS A 500 23.24 -58.42 -28.51
CA LYS A 500 22.23 -57.37 -28.57
C LYS A 500 21.49 -57.28 -27.24
N LEU A 501 21.42 -56.08 -26.66
CA LEU A 501 20.59 -55.83 -25.47
C LEU A 501 19.14 -56.22 -25.76
N THR A 502 18.47 -56.77 -24.75
CA THR A 502 17.10 -57.29 -24.76
C THR A 502 16.81 -58.48 -25.69
N ALA A 503 17.81 -58.95 -26.47
CA ALA A 503 17.65 -60.04 -27.43
C ALA A 503 18.56 -61.24 -27.15
N THR A 504 19.81 -61.03 -26.72
CA THR A 504 20.72 -62.13 -26.38
C THR A 504 20.25 -62.82 -25.11
N THR A 505 19.96 -64.11 -25.20
CA THR A 505 19.48 -64.90 -24.05
C THR A 505 20.61 -65.25 -23.09
N ARG A 506 20.27 -65.49 -21.83
CA ARG A 506 21.24 -65.90 -20.81
C ARG A 506 21.94 -67.21 -21.19
N GLU A 507 21.20 -68.18 -21.72
CA GLU A 507 21.75 -69.48 -22.11
C GLU A 507 22.75 -69.34 -23.28
N GLU A 508 22.45 -68.50 -24.28
CA GLU A 508 23.38 -68.18 -25.37
C GLU A 508 24.65 -67.50 -24.85
N PHE A 509 24.50 -66.56 -23.90
CA PHE A 509 25.62 -65.85 -23.30
C PHE A 509 26.53 -66.82 -22.50
N PHE A 510 25.95 -67.68 -21.66
CA PHE A 510 26.71 -68.65 -20.86
C PHE A 510 27.40 -69.71 -21.70
N LEU A 511 26.81 -70.11 -22.83
CA LEU A 511 27.44 -71.04 -23.75
C LEU A 511 28.75 -70.48 -24.35
N GLN A 512 28.82 -69.16 -24.53
CA GLN A 512 30.00 -68.50 -25.09
C GLN A 512 31.01 -68.04 -24.03
N HIS A 513 30.55 -67.58 -22.85
CA HIS A 513 31.38 -66.87 -21.88
C HIS A 513 31.40 -67.51 -20.47
N GLY A 514 30.61 -68.54 -20.22
CA GLY A 514 30.46 -69.18 -18.91
C GLY A 514 29.59 -68.39 -17.92
N GLU A 515 29.35 -68.95 -16.74
CA GLU A 515 28.42 -68.42 -15.72
C GLU A 515 29.03 -67.33 -14.81
N GLY A 516 30.33 -67.05 -14.94
CA GLY A 516 31.04 -66.06 -14.14
C GLY A 516 31.54 -66.57 -12.78
N GLU A 517 32.16 -65.68 -12.01
CA GLU A 517 32.78 -66.01 -10.72
C GLU A 517 31.77 -65.94 -9.56
N ARG A 518 30.80 -65.04 -9.67
CA ARG A 518 29.74 -64.84 -8.68
C ARG A 518 28.52 -64.22 -9.35
N SER A 519 27.35 -64.45 -8.74
CA SER A 519 26.09 -63.82 -9.14
C SER A 519 25.37 -63.20 -7.95
N GLU A 520 24.61 -62.14 -8.22
CA GLU A 520 23.78 -61.46 -7.22
C GLU A 520 22.44 -61.03 -7.85
N ALA A 521 21.38 -61.03 -7.05
CA ALA A 521 20.11 -60.41 -7.43
C ALA A 521 20.23 -58.91 -7.23
N VAL A 522 19.96 -58.14 -8.28
CA VAL A 522 20.02 -56.67 -8.26
C VAL A 522 18.61 -56.12 -8.42
N THR A 523 18.26 -55.11 -7.65
CA THR A 523 17.06 -54.33 -7.88
C THR A 523 17.49 -53.02 -8.53
N SER A 524 17.09 -52.80 -9.79
CA SER A 524 17.32 -51.53 -10.48
C SER A 524 15.99 -50.78 -10.55
N SER A 525 15.98 -49.52 -10.09
CA SER A 525 14.80 -48.66 -10.23
C SER A 525 14.52 -48.26 -11.69
N LEU A 526 15.49 -48.47 -12.58
CA LEU A 526 15.43 -48.15 -14.01
C LEU A 526 14.99 -49.34 -14.87
N LEU A 527 14.85 -50.53 -14.26
CA LEU A 527 14.46 -51.76 -14.92
C LEU A 527 13.31 -52.36 -14.10
N GLN A 528 12.07 -52.32 -14.61
CA GLN A 528 10.88 -52.87 -13.92
C GLN A 528 10.88 -54.41 -13.81
N HIS A 529 12.02 -55.06 -14.02
CA HIS A 529 12.17 -56.50 -14.14
C HIS A 529 13.06 -57.06 -13.04
N GLU A 530 12.87 -58.34 -12.72
CA GLU A 530 13.85 -59.08 -11.92
C GLU A 530 15.20 -59.08 -12.65
N CYS A 531 16.26 -58.66 -11.97
CA CYS A 531 17.60 -58.55 -12.54
C CYS A 531 18.57 -59.48 -11.79
N MET A 532 19.39 -60.21 -12.54
CA MET A 532 20.48 -61.04 -12.01
C MET A 532 21.79 -60.60 -12.63
N ARG A 533 22.74 -60.15 -11.80
CA ARG A 533 24.06 -59.70 -12.23
C ARG A 533 25.10 -60.80 -12.03
N TYR A 534 25.94 -61.00 -13.03
CA TYR A 534 27.03 -61.97 -13.06
C TYR A 534 28.35 -61.23 -13.26
N TYR A 535 29.34 -61.56 -12.43
CA TYR A 535 30.65 -60.90 -12.42
C TYR A 535 31.72 -61.77 -13.07
N TYR A 536 32.61 -61.11 -13.80
CA TYR A 536 33.72 -61.71 -14.53
C TYR A 536 35.01 -60.88 -14.31
N PRO A 537 36.20 -61.42 -14.56
CA PRO A 537 37.46 -60.66 -14.47
C PRO A 537 37.49 -59.39 -15.32
N TRP A 538 36.74 -59.37 -16.43
CA TRP A 538 36.67 -58.27 -17.37
C TRP A 538 35.58 -57.23 -17.06
N GLY A 539 34.67 -57.50 -16.11
CA GLY A 539 33.52 -56.65 -15.80
C GLY A 539 32.29 -57.41 -15.31
N TYR A 540 31.09 -57.00 -15.74
CA TYR A 540 29.85 -57.65 -15.34
C TYR A 540 28.81 -57.63 -16.46
N VAL A 541 27.85 -58.54 -16.34
CA VAL A 541 26.63 -58.57 -17.15
C VAL A 541 25.42 -58.64 -16.22
N THR A 542 24.39 -57.85 -16.53
CA THR A 542 23.09 -57.94 -15.85
C THR A 542 22.08 -58.55 -16.82
N MET A 543 21.49 -59.68 -16.43
CA MET A 543 20.37 -60.31 -17.13
C MET A 543 19.06 -59.78 -16.54
N ILE A 544 18.11 -59.43 -17.40
CA ILE A 544 16.76 -58.99 -17.03
C ILE A 544 15.73 -60.02 -17.50
N HIS A 545 14.66 -60.20 -16.73
CA HIS A 545 13.60 -61.13 -17.09
C HIS A 545 12.46 -60.43 -17.84
N ASN A 546 12.31 -60.72 -19.14
CA ASN A 546 11.22 -60.22 -19.99
C ASN A 546 10.32 -61.36 -20.49
N SER A 547 9.40 -61.08 -21.43
CA SER A 547 8.49 -62.08 -22.01
C SER A 547 9.19 -63.20 -22.78
N ALA A 548 10.44 -63.01 -23.20
CA ALA A 548 11.27 -64.01 -23.85
C ALA A 548 12.17 -64.80 -22.87
N GLY A 549 12.11 -64.49 -21.57
CA GLY A 549 12.93 -65.11 -20.52
C GLY A 549 14.06 -64.19 -20.03
N TRP A 550 15.16 -64.78 -19.57
CA TRP A 550 16.33 -64.03 -19.12
C TRP A 550 17.15 -63.56 -20.33
N VAL A 551 17.20 -62.25 -20.54
CA VAL A 551 17.93 -61.61 -21.64
C VAL A 551 18.94 -60.59 -21.13
N LEU A 552 19.92 -60.24 -21.96
CA LEU A 552 20.94 -59.25 -21.64
C LEU A 552 20.32 -57.85 -21.44
N GLY A 553 20.43 -57.29 -20.23
CA GLY A 553 19.98 -55.93 -19.92
C GLY A 553 21.13 -54.92 -19.84
N ASP A 554 22.23 -55.30 -19.16
CA ASP A 554 23.44 -54.48 -19.09
C ASP A 554 24.69 -55.30 -19.38
N LEU A 555 25.67 -54.65 -20.00
CA LEU A 555 27.04 -55.13 -20.16
C LEU A 555 28.01 -54.01 -19.79
N CYS A 556 28.90 -54.28 -18.83
CA CYS A 556 30.00 -53.39 -18.49
C CYS A 556 31.32 -54.14 -18.59
N PHE A 557 32.31 -53.56 -19.27
CA PHE A 557 33.64 -54.13 -19.34
C PHE A 557 34.74 -53.06 -19.34
N THR A 558 35.87 -53.42 -18.75
CA THR A 558 37.05 -52.54 -18.56
C THR A 558 38.32 -53.09 -19.21
N SER A 559 38.22 -54.25 -19.85
CA SER A 559 39.34 -54.89 -20.56
C SER A 559 39.01 -55.10 -22.04
N SER A 560 40.02 -55.35 -22.86
CA SER A 560 39.88 -55.60 -24.30
C SER A 560 39.27 -56.97 -24.64
N TYR A 561 38.57 -57.62 -23.70
CA TYR A 561 37.91 -58.90 -23.92
C TYR A 561 36.78 -58.78 -24.96
N PHE A 562 36.05 -57.66 -24.95
CA PHE A 562 35.08 -57.31 -25.98
C PHE A 562 35.54 -56.11 -26.80
N SER A 563 35.17 -56.09 -28.08
CA SER A 563 35.18 -54.88 -28.89
C SER A 563 33.84 -54.17 -28.74
N GLY A 564 33.90 -52.85 -28.53
CA GLY A 564 32.74 -51.97 -28.58
C GLY A 564 32.12 -51.91 -29.99
N PRO A 565 30.98 -51.23 -30.11
CA PRO A 565 30.27 -51.14 -31.38
C PRO A 565 31.08 -50.38 -32.43
N ARG A 566 30.91 -50.75 -33.71
CA ARG A 566 31.58 -50.11 -34.86
C ARG A 566 33.11 -50.09 -34.80
N GLY A 567 33.69 -51.09 -34.12
CA GLY A 567 35.13 -51.29 -34.02
C GLY A 567 35.83 -50.39 -33.00
N THR A 568 35.08 -49.76 -32.10
CA THR A 568 35.64 -49.10 -30.90
C THR A 568 36.02 -50.13 -29.84
N GLY A 569 36.73 -49.72 -28.79
CA GLY A 569 37.03 -50.60 -27.66
C GLY A 569 37.81 -49.88 -26.56
N ILE A 570 38.22 -50.65 -25.56
CA ILE A 570 39.11 -50.16 -24.50
C ILE A 570 40.43 -49.70 -25.14
N GLY A 571 40.87 -48.49 -24.79
CA GLY A 571 42.03 -47.82 -25.36
C GLY A 571 41.74 -46.93 -26.58
N SER A 572 40.54 -46.97 -27.18
CA SER A 572 40.16 -46.03 -28.24
C SER A 572 40.16 -44.60 -27.74
N MET A 573 40.67 -43.66 -28.56
CA MET A 573 40.70 -42.24 -28.21
C MET A 573 39.32 -41.60 -28.45
N GLU A 574 39.04 -40.50 -27.74
CA GLU A 574 37.82 -39.69 -27.89
C GLU A 574 37.49 -39.40 -29.37
N SER A 575 38.47 -38.93 -30.15
CA SER A 575 38.28 -38.61 -31.57
C SER A 575 37.89 -39.83 -32.39
N ASP A 576 38.46 -41.00 -32.08
CA ASP A 576 38.18 -42.23 -32.81
C ASP A 576 36.76 -42.70 -32.53
N ILE A 577 36.33 -42.63 -31.27
CA ILE A 577 34.96 -43.01 -30.85
C ILE A 577 33.94 -42.07 -31.50
N VAL A 578 34.14 -40.76 -31.36
CA VAL A 578 33.23 -39.75 -31.94
C VAL A 578 33.16 -39.88 -33.46
N SER A 579 34.25 -40.25 -34.14
CA SER A 579 34.25 -40.47 -35.60
C SER A 579 33.40 -41.64 -36.07
N LYS A 580 32.97 -42.55 -35.19
CA LYS A 580 32.12 -43.71 -35.54
C LYS A 580 30.63 -43.44 -35.44
N PHE A 581 30.26 -42.32 -34.84
CA PHE A 581 28.88 -41.93 -34.61
C PHE A 581 28.62 -40.54 -35.16
N LYS A 582 27.34 -40.22 -35.28
CA LYS A 582 26.86 -38.89 -35.68
C LYS A 582 27.47 -37.80 -34.80
N ASP A 583 27.99 -36.76 -35.43
CA ASP A 583 28.51 -35.57 -34.76
C ASP A 583 28.15 -34.32 -35.58
N MET A 584 27.55 -33.33 -34.91
CA MET A 584 27.20 -32.05 -35.49
C MET A 584 28.32 -31.01 -35.45
N GLY A 585 29.46 -31.34 -34.86
CA GLY A 585 30.59 -30.41 -34.77
C GLY A 585 30.33 -29.28 -33.77
N GLN A 586 29.39 -29.44 -32.84
CA GLN A 586 29.15 -28.48 -31.76
C GLN A 586 30.44 -28.30 -30.96
N VAL A 587 30.73 -27.06 -30.55
CA VAL A 587 31.88 -26.75 -29.69
C VAL A 587 31.55 -27.12 -28.24
N ALA A 588 32.55 -27.41 -27.41
CA ALA A 588 32.30 -27.60 -25.99
C ALA A 588 31.79 -26.30 -25.33
N SER A 589 30.95 -26.44 -24.31
CA SER A 589 30.49 -25.33 -23.49
C SER A 589 31.56 -24.90 -22.49
N ALA A 590 31.25 -23.86 -21.70
CA ALA A 590 32.15 -23.39 -20.66
C ALA A 590 32.42 -24.44 -19.56
N SER A 591 31.49 -25.36 -19.32
CA SER A 591 31.69 -26.49 -18.40
C SER A 591 32.54 -27.62 -19.01
N GLY A 592 32.84 -27.55 -20.31
CA GLY A 592 33.53 -28.61 -21.05
C GLY A 592 32.60 -29.68 -21.63
N ASN A 593 31.29 -29.60 -21.37
CA ASN A 593 30.31 -30.49 -21.98
C ASN A 593 30.16 -30.20 -23.48
N ARG A 594 29.90 -31.23 -24.28
CA ARG A 594 29.77 -31.09 -25.74
C ARG A 594 28.63 -31.93 -26.26
N GLY A 595 27.61 -31.29 -26.83
CA GLY A 595 26.56 -31.98 -27.57
C GLY A 595 27.10 -32.57 -28.89
N LEU A 596 26.68 -33.78 -29.26
CA LEU A 596 27.04 -34.40 -30.53
C LEU A 596 25.85 -34.32 -31.50
N TYR A 597 24.68 -34.73 -31.04
CA TYR A 597 23.41 -34.63 -31.76
C TYR A 597 22.24 -34.81 -30.79
N GLU A 598 21.09 -34.26 -31.14
CA GLU A 598 19.78 -34.51 -30.54
C GLU A 598 18.74 -34.54 -31.65
N ASP A 599 18.21 -35.73 -31.93
CA ASP A 599 17.18 -35.95 -32.95
C ASP A 599 16.00 -36.65 -32.28
N ASP A 600 14.91 -35.91 -32.05
CA ASP A 600 13.71 -36.39 -31.34
C ASP A 600 14.07 -37.02 -29.98
N ASP A 601 14.18 -38.35 -29.91
CA ASP A 601 14.49 -39.09 -28.69
C ASP A 601 15.95 -39.61 -28.62
N ASP A 602 16.71 -39.54 -29.71
CA ASP A 602 18.09 -40.02 -29.80
C ASP A 602 19.07 -38.89 -29.48
N LYS A 603 20.07 -39.18 -28.63
CA LYS A 603 21.00 -38.16 -28.12
C LYS A 603 22.43 -38.67 -28.08
N GLY A 604 23.38 -37.81 -28.45
CA GLY A 604 24.80 -38.00 -28.19
C GLY A 604 25.35 -36.80 -27.46
N LYS A 605 26.04 -36.99 -26.33
CA LYS A 605 26.67 -35.91 -25.56
C LYS A 605 27.92 -36.40 -24.85
N ILE A 606 28.93 -35.54 -24.80
CA ILE A 606 30.15 -35.71 -24.01
C ILE A 606 30.01 -34.88 -22.74
N TYR A 607 30.26 -35.51 -21.60
CA TYR A 607 30.28 -34.87 -20.29
C TYR A 607 31.71 -34.80 -19.77
N LEU A 608 32.15 -33.62 -19.34
CA LEU A 608 33.41 -33.47 -18.60
C LEU A 608 33.10 -33.60 -17.10
N GLN A 609 33.82 -34.48 -16.42
CA GLN A 609 33.69 -34.69 -14.98
C GLN A 609 34.66 -33.78 -14.20
N GLU A 610 34.38 -33.56 -12.92
CA GLU A 610 35.21 -32.72 -12.04
C GLU A 610 36.65 -33.24 -11.87
N ASP A 611 36.84 -34.56 -11.96
CA ASP A 611 38.16 -35.22 -11.89
C ASP A 611 38.94 -35.16 -13.22
N GLY A 612 38.38 -34.49 -14.23
CA GLY A 612 38.95 -34.36 -15.58
C GLY A 612 38.73 -35.58 -16.48
N THR A 613 38.04 -36.62 -16.01
CA THR A 613 37.59 -37.72 -16.87
C THR A 613 36.42 -37.27 -17.75
N LYS A 614 36.15 -38.02 -18.82
CA LYS A 614 35.03 -37.73 -19.72
C LYS A 614 34.12 -38.93 -19.84
N ILE A 615 32.85 -38.67 -20.08
CA ILE A 615 31.86 -39.69 -20.43
C ILE A 615 31.25 -39.32 -21.77
N ILE A 616 31.45 -40.14 -22.80
CA ILE A 616 30.70 -40.04 -24.05
C ILE A 616 29.46 -40.91 -23.89
N ARG A 617 28.27 -40.30 -23.89
CA ARG A 617 26.99 -40.98 -23.76
C ARG A 617 26.21 -40.87 -25.06
N TYR A 618 25.77 -42.02 -25.57
CA TYR A 618 24.81 -42.13 -26.64
C TYR A 618 23.54 -42.78 -26.09
N ILE A 619 22.38 -42.27 -26.54
CA ILE A 619 21.06 -42.78 -26.20
C ILE A 619 20.32 -42.99 -27.52
N ALA A 620 19.81 -44.20 -27.70
CA ALA A 620 18.83 -44.52 -28.73
C ALA A 620 17.51 -44.88 -28.03
N SER A 621 16.41 -44.31 -28.47
CA SER A 621 15.11 -44.50 -27.81
C SER A 621 14.04 -44.98 -28.79
N THR A 622 13.01 -45.66 -28.29
CA THR A 622 11.77 -45.90 -29.04
C THR A 622 10.62 -45.08 -28.47
N GLY A 623 9.62 -44.79 -29.30
CA GLY A 623 8.43 -44.03 -28.88
C GLY A 623 7.62 -44.67 -27.74
N ASP A 624 7.87 -45.95 -27.43
CA ASP A 624 7.23 -46.68 -26.33
C ASP A 624 7.96 -46.52 -24.98
N GLY A 625 9.00 -45.69 -24.90
CA GLY A 625 9.71 -45.35 -23.65
C GLY A 625 10.99 -46.16 -23.39
N HIS A 626 11.24 -47.22 -24.17
CA HIS A 626 12.48 -48.00 -24.07
C HIS A 626 13.69 -47.20 -24.55
N ARG A 627 14.82 -47.31 -23.84
CA ARG A 627 16.07 -46.64 -24.20
C ARG A 627 17.27 -47.57 -24.09
N TRP A 628 18.16 -47.45 -25.05
CA TRP A 628 19.47 -48.09 -25.08
C TRP A 628 20.52 -47.01 -24.87
N GLN A 629 21.30 -47.15 -23.82
CA GLN A 629 22.34 -46.22 -23.45
C GLN A 629 23.71 -46.87 -23.62
N LEU A 630 24.58 -46.21 -24.36
CA LEU A 630 25.98 -46.59 -24.52
C LEU A 630 26.87 -45.48 -23.94
N GLU A 631 27.70 -45.83 -22.97
CA GLU A 631 28.67 -44.93 -22.36
C GLU A 631 30.08 -45.44 -22.56
N TYR A 632 30.96 -44.53 -22.99
CA TYR A 632 32.39 -44.71 -22.94
C TYR A 632 32.94 -43.83 -21.81
N ILE A 633 33.64 -44.44 -20.86
CA ILE A 633 34.34 -43.74 -19.78
C ILE A 633 35.78 -43.54 -20.22
N LEU A 634 36.22 -42.29 -20.32
CA LEU A 634 37.55 -41.91 -20.77
C LEU A 634 38.35 -41.33 -19.62
N ASN A 635 39.62 -41.72 -19.54
CA ASN A 635 40.54 -41.13 -18.59
C ASN A 635 40.92 -39.69 -18.99
N THR A 636 41.74 -39.03 -18.18
CA THR A 636 42.22 -37.66 -18.40
C THR A 636 43.04 -37.48 -19.68
N SER A 637 43.58 -38.56 -20.26
CA SER A 637 44.27 -38.54 -21.58
C SER A 637 43.31 -38.70 -22.77
N GLY A 638 42.02 -38.92 -22.52
CA GLY A 638 41.00 -39.14 -23.56
C GLY A 638 40.97 -40.57 -24.12
N ALA A 639 41.56 -41.54 -23.43
CA ALA A 639 41.51 -42.96 -23.81
C ALA A 639 40.39 -43.68 -23.05
N CYS A 640 39.62 -44.50 -23.75
CA CYS A 640 38.54 -45.29 -23.16
C CYS A 640 39.08 -46.34 -22.18
N THR A 641 38.53 -46.38 -20.97
CA THR A 641 38.90 -47.29 -19.88
C THR A 641 37.77 -48.23 -19.48
N ALA A 642 36.53 -47.85 -19.75
CA ALA A 642 35.37 -48.70 -19.56
C ALA A 642 34.30 -48.39 -20.61
N ILE A 643 33.53 -49.42 -20.96
CA ILE A 643 32.32 -49.28 -21.78
C ILE A 643 31.17 -49.85 -20.96
N LEU A 644 30.10 -49.06 -20.83
CA LEU A 644 28.85 -49.47 -20.22
C LEU A 644 27.75 -49.41 -21.27
N TRP A 645 27.05 -50.52 -21.46
CA TRP A 645 25.94 -50.65 -22.39
C TRP A 645 24.72 -51.13 -21.63
N THR A 646 23.70 -50.30 -21.55
CA THR A 646 22.58 -50.46 -20.62
C THR A 646 21.26 -50.25 -21.31
N TYR A 647 20.28 -51.08 -20.95
CA TYR A 647 18.89 -50.92 -21.32
C TYR A 647 18.12 -50.24 -20.18
N LEU A 648 17.19 -49.36 -20.54
CA LEU A 648 16.34 -48.61 -19.63
C LEU A 648 14.89 -48.71 -20.13
N HIS A 649 13.93 -48.82 -19.22
CA HIS A 649 12.49 -48.87 -19.54
C HIS A 649 11.70 -47.90 -18.68
#